data_AF-A0A4Y9QXW5-F1
#
_entry.id   AF-A0A4Y9QXW5-F1
#
_cell.length_a   1.000
_cell.length_b   1.000
_cell.length_c   1.000
_cell.angle_alpha   90.00
_cell.angle_beta   90.00
_cell.angle_gamma   90.00
#
_symmetry.space_group_name_H-M   'P 1'
#
loop_
_entity.id
_entity.type
_entity.pdbx_description
1 polymer ?
#
loop_
_entity_poly.entity_id
_entity_poly.type
_entity_poly.pdbx_seq_one_letter_code
_entity_poly.pdbx_strand_id
1 'polypeptide(L)'
;MSLDYSRKQSVVFFSDIVGYTRLMGKDEDRAFALMRQNLQIHQEVLSNYRGRIIKELGDGILAVFETVPEALSASLEIQRQQSLIPDMAIRIGLHFGDIIFDKGDVFGDAVNLAARIQGIGVPNCMLISEQVKDHIPSDSQFHTSRLGPFRLKNVDHPVELFAVTNPPLAVPKRTEIIKNIQYQEKNPWKFWAVLGVTAFVLLYLIYSVFWNNAIWEKEKSVAILPFVNSSENPDQEFFSEGLTEDVISQVSKIGSIKVISEDAVQEFKNSNSPLDSIAKVLDVSTILKGSVQWMGDKIRINVQLIDPEENKNLWAETYNREVTEIFKVQEEIATEIARVLNSSLSAEERSQLSKTQTSSFEAYELHLKGRELYSNYNKQSVLEAIDYFKAALKEDPNYALAYASLADCYAQLNYFGEGDQWQDSSLEMSAKALAIDPYLAEGFKSQGNVYYYRGQNEYAKISFEKALVLNPNLSSAIGNLATVYFVSGNLTEALQLQKKSVSLNPTNFIPYQISGWIYRVLDQFDEANDWLDRSYSVQKDPITIEQKAFIEIEKGNLSQALSFIDSLFVGKKDTTALDFSTAGTIAFFSEDWDAAKELLVKSTEKTPEFEQDEYFTSPILLSFIYQNEKNYQKAKSTWEQAIRIRENAVDEFGDDFNLYLDLAQLEAIRGNQSQSLDYLMLAEEKGLRDDFYILNNPIFKNYLKDPRTLSVLNKINKERIKTNQELESNDLQRSR
;
A
#
# COMPACT_ATOMS: atom_id res chain seq x y z
N MET A 1 27.15 -16.22 40.52
CA MET A 1 28.11 -15.37 39.81
C MET A 1 28.69 -14.40 40.82
N SER A 2 29.94 -14.62 41.23
CA SER A 2 30.70 -13.66 42.03
C SER A 2 30.81 -12.35 41.25
N LEU A 3 30.38 -11.25 41.86
CA LEU A 3 30.62 -9.91 41.34
C LEU A 3 32.13 -9.66 41.39
N ASP A 4 32.81 -9.79 40.25
CA ASP A 4 34.26 -9.69 40.14
C ASP A 4 34.70 -8.21 40.03
N TYR A 5 34.19 -7.38 40.93
CA TYR A 5 34.68 -6.01 41.13
C TYR A 5 35.53 -5.97 42.41
N SER A 6 36.68 -5.30 42.34
CA SER A 6 37.56 -5.12 43.49
C SER A 6 37.61 -3.65 43.88
N ARG A 7 37.35 -3.36 45.16
CA ARG A 7 37.55 -2.03 45.73
C ARG A 7 38.93 -1.98 46.36
N LYS A 8 39.76 -1.03 45.93
CA LYS A 8 41.13 -0.85 46.41
C LYS A 8 41.43 0.65 46.53
N GLN A 9 42.21 1.03 47.54
CA GLN A 9 42.79 2.36 47.60
C GLN A 9 43.92 2.48 46.59
N SER A 10 43.89 3.50 45.76
CA SER A 10 44.89 3.71 44.73
C SER A 10 45.08 5.19 44.47
N VAL A 11 46.24 5.55 43.94
CA VAL A 11 46.50 6.90 43.46
C VAL A 11 45.98 6.99 42.04
N VAL A 12 45.00 7.86 41.83
CA VAL A 12 44.49 8.16 40.49
C VAL A 12 45.31 9.30 39.91
N PHE A 13 45.86 9.05 38.72
CA PHE A 13 46.62 9.98 37.91
C PHE A 13 45.78 10.41 36.71
N PHE A 14 45.68 11.72 36.51
CA PHE A 14 45.18 12.31 35.27
C PHE A 14 46.21 13.28 34.70
N SER A 15 46.37 13.25 33.39
CA SER A 15 47.08 14.27 32.63
C SER A 15 46.31 14.68 31.37
N ASP A 16 46.59 15.87 30.83
CA ASP A 16 46.22 16.29 29.48
C ASP A 16 47.28 17.24 28.91
N ILE A 17 47.22 17.52 27.61
CA ILE A 17 48.07 18.51 26.95
C ILE A 17 47.36 19.87 27.00
N VAL A 18 47.99 20.86 27.63
CA VAL A 18 47.35 22.16 27.83
C VAL A 18 47.21 22.90 26.50
N GLY A 19 45.96 23.20 26.13
CA GLY A 19 45.64 23.91 24.89
C GLY A 19 45.52 23.01 23.66
N TYR A 20 45.49 21.68 23.84
CA TYR A 20 45.38 20.70 22.76
C TYR A 20 44.22 20.98 21.79
N THR A 21 43.00 21.20 22.28
CA THR A 21 41.83 21.49 21.41
C THR A 21 42.05 22.70 20.51
N ARG A 22 42.74 23.73 21.01
CA ARG A 22 43.06 24.93 20.22
C ARG A 22 44.16 24.65 19.20
N LEU A 23 45.12 23.78 19.52
CA LEU A 23 46.13 23.33 18.57
C LEU A 23 45.50 22.46 17.49
N MET A 24 44.65 21.50 17.85
CA MET A 24 43.91 20.64 16.91
C MET A 24 43.13 21.48 15.90
N GLY A 25 42.43 22.53 16.34
CA GLY A 25 41.71 23.42 15.41
C GLY A 25 42.61 24.33 14.55
N LYS A 26 43.92 24.42 14.81
CA LYS A 26 44.87 25.25 14.05
C LYS A 26 45.81 24.43 13.17
N ASP A 27 46.25 23.28 13.66
CA ASP A 27 47.23 22.38 13.06
C ASP A 27 46.99 20.95 13.59
N GLU A 28 46.15 20.22 12.87
CA GLU A 28 45.72 18.86 13.23
C GLU A 28 46.88 17.87 13.23
N ASP A 29 47.78 17.97 12.25
CA ASP A 29 48.93 17.07 12.10
C ASP A 29 49.91 17.23 13.27
N ARG A 30 50.20 18.49 13.66
CA ARG A 30 51.07 18.76 14.81
C ARG A 30 50.43 18.32 16.12
N ALA A 31 49.12 18.54 16.29
CA ALA A 31 48.39 18.09 17.47
C ALA A 31 48.44 16.55 17.58
N PHE A 32 48.12 15.83 16.51
CA PHE A 32 48.14 14.38 16.49
C PHE A 32 49.54 13.80 16.77
N ALA A 33 50.59 14.43 16.23
CA ALA A 33 51.97 14.05 16.51
C ALA A 33 52.33 14.22 18.00
N LEU A 34 51.96 15.35 18.61
CA LEU A 34 52.19 15.59 20.05
C LEU A 34 51.40 14.61 20.93
N MET A 35 50.16 14.30 20.57
CA MET A 35 49.34 13.31 21.28
C MET A 35 50.00 11.92 21.26
N ARG A 36 50.46 11.45 20.09
CA ARG A 36 51.15 10.17 19.98
C ARG A 36 52.46 10.14 20.78
N GLN A 37 53.24 11.21 20.72
CA GLN A 37 54.48 11.31 21.49
C GLN A 37 54.19 11.34 23.01
N ASN A 38 53.12 12.03 23.43
CA ASN A 38 52.64 12.02 24.82
C ASN A 38 52.31 10.61 25.31
N LEU A 39 51.55 9.88 24.50
CA LEU A 39 51.14 8.53 24.83
C LEU A 39 52.34 7.59 24.94
N GLN A 40 53.30 7.69 24.03
CA GLN A 40 54.51 6.87 24.05
C GLN A 40 55.33 7.08 25.32
N ILE A 41 55.57 8.35 25.71
CA ILE A 41 56.29 8.69 26.95
C ILE A 41 55.56 8.14 28.17
N HIS A 42 54.23 8.29 28.23
CA HIS A 42 53.45 7.80 29.36
C HIS A 42 53.43 6.27 29.42
N GLN A 43 53.29 5.56 28.30
CA GLN A 43 53.34 4.09 28.29
C GLN A 43 54.69 3.56 28.80
N GLU A 44 55.78 4.19 28.37
CA GLU A 44 57.14 3.84 28.81
C GLU A 44 57.35 4.15 30.31
N VAL A 45 57.09 5.39 30.73
CA VAL A 45 57.37 5.80 32.12
C VAL A 45 56.42 5.12 33.11
N LEU A 46 55.11 5.07 32.83
CA LEU A 46 54.15 4.50 33.78
C LEU A 46 54.44 3.01 34.03
N SER A 47 54.80 2.25 32.99
CA SER A 47 55.16 0.83 33.17
C SER A 47 56.41 0.63 34.04
N ASN A 48 57.41 1.50 33.91
CA ASN A 48 58.63 1.47 34.73
C ASN A 48 58.37 1.75 36.23
N TYR A 49 57.30 2.48 36.56
CA TYR A 49 56.92 2.82 37.94
C TYR A 49 55.67 2.07 38.43
N ARG A 50 55.34 0.92 37.83
CA ARG A 50 54.18 0.09 38.18
C ARG A 50 52.83 0.82 38.11
N GLY A 51 52.76 1.89 37.30
CA GLY A 51 51.52 2.57 36.94
C GLY A 51 50.78 1.79 35.86
N ARG A 52 49.47 1.62 36.04
CA ARG A 52 48.60 0.97 35.06
C ARG A 52 47.76 2.02 34.35
N ILE A 53 47.94 2.17 33.04
CA ILE A 53 47.03 2.97 32.20
C ILE A 53 45.68 2.26 32.18
N ILE A 54 44.63 2.99 32.54
CA ILE A 54 43.25 2.52 32.48
C ILE A 54 42.60 2.97 31.19
N LYS A 55 42.77 4.25 30.82
CA LYS A 55 42.10 4.82 29.65
C LYS A 55 42.89 5.96 29.01
N GLU A 56 42.88 5.95 27.69
CA GLU A 56 43.34 7.06 26.85
C GLU A 56 42.12 7.93 26.51
N LEU A 57 42.22 9.23 26.78
CA LEU A 57 41.13 10.21 26.68
C LEU A 57 41.46 11.29 25.65
N GLY A 58 41.80 10.87 24.42
CA GLY A 58 42.35 11.76 23.40
C GLY A 58 43.77 12.17 23.75
N ASP A 59 43.98 13.42 24.15
CA ASP A 59 45.27 13.94 24.62
C ASP A 59 45.55 13.68 26.11
N GLY A 60 44.54 13.24 26.84
CA GLY A 60 44.65 12.92 28.26
C GLY A 60 44.85 11.44 28.58
N ILE A 61 45.46 11.16 29.74
CA ILE A 61 45.74 9.80 30.21
C ILE A 61 45.24 9.63 31.63
N LEU A 62 44.43 8.58 31.83
CA LEU A 62 44.01 8.08 33.13
C LEU A 62 44.83 6.85 33.50
N ALA A 63 45.57 6.93 34.60
CA ALA A 63 46.34 5.82 35.13
C ALA A 63 46.14 5.68 36.65
N VAL A 64 46.47 4.52 37.19
CA VAL A 64 46.41 4.24 38.62
C VAL A 64 47.70 3.64 39.12
N PHE A 65 48.07 3.99 40.35
CA PHE A 65 49.23 3.45 41.05
C PHE A 65 48.81 2.89 42.40
N GLU A 66 49.57 1.91 42.89
CA GLU A 66 49.35 1.36 44.22
C GLU A 66 49.89 2.29 45.32
N THR A 67 50.95 3.06 45.04
CA THR A 67 51.60 3.92 46.05
C THR A 67 51.83 5.35 45.55
N VAL A 68 51.79 6.31 46.49
CA VAL A 68 52.04 7.74 46.22
C VAL A 68 53.46 8.02 45.72
N PRO A 69 54.55 7.46 46.30
CA PRO A 69 55.90 7.71 45.82
C PRO A 69 56.13 7.29 44.36
N GLU A 70 55.49 6.20 43.91
CA GLU A 70 55.55 5.75 42.51
C GLU A 70 54.85 6.72 41.58
N ALA A 71 53.62 7.12 41.92
CA ALA A 71 52.86 8.09 41.14
C ALA A 71 53.61 9.42 41.00
N LEU A 72 54.22 9.92 42.09
CA LEU A 72 54.99 11.16 42.07
C LEU A 72 56.27 11.04 41.25
N SER A 73 57.00 9.93 41.38
CA SER A 73 58.24 9.68 40.62
C SER A 73 57.96 9.58 39.13
N ALA A 74 56.93 8.82 38.75
CA ALA A 74 56.49 8.70 37.36
C ALA A 74 56.06 10.05 36.79
N SER A 75 55.25 10.81 37.54
CA SER A 75 54.76 12.12 37.11
C SER A 75 55.90 13.13 36.91
N LEU A 76 56.93 13.09 37.76
CA LEU A 76 58.09 13.97 37.64
C LEU A 76 58.96 13.58 36.44
N GLU A 77 59.16 12.28 36.21
CA GLU A 77 59.93 11.78 35.06
C GLU A 77 59.23 12.10 33.73
N ILE A 78 57.90 11.92 33.65
CA ILE A 78 57.09 12.33 32.50
C ILE A 78 57.31 13.81 32.20
N GLN A 79 57.20 14.68 33.22
CA GLN A 79 57.41 16.12 33.06
C GLN A 79 58.85 16.47 32.63
N ARG A 80 59.86 15.73 33.08
CA ARG A 80 61.25 15.90 32.63
C ARG A 80 61.41 15.58 31.15
N GLN A 81 60.92 14.43 30.70
CA GLN A 81 61.05 14.02 29.30
C GLN A 81 60.27 14.96 28.37
N GLN A 82 59.11 15.44 28.81
CA GLN A 82 58.31 16.35 28.01
C GLN A 82 58.86 17.76 27.93
N SER A 83 59.55 18.24 28.97
CA SER A 83 60.22 19.54 28.93
C SER A 83 61.29 19.65 27.82
N LEU A 84 61.74 18.51 27.26
CA LEU A 84 62.66 18.46 26.12
C LEU A 84 61.95 18.62 24.76
N ILE A 85 60.62 18.58 24.72
CA ILE A 85 59.82 18.60 23.50
C ILE A 85 59.15 19.99 23.37
N PRO A 86 59.46 20.76 22.31
CA PRO A 86 58.85 22.07 22.10
C PRO A 86 57.33 22.00 22.00
N ASP A 87 56.66 22.97 22.61
CA ASP A 87 55.19 23.14 22.64
C ASP A 87 54.41 22.01 23.34
N MET A 88 55.11 21.08 24.00
CA MET A 88 54.50 20.03 24.79
C MET A 88 54.43 20.44 26.26
N ALA A 89 53.29 21.00 26.66
CA ALA A 89 53.04 21.35 28.05
C ALA A 89 51.86 20.57 28.61
N ILE A 90 52.12 19.70 29.58
CA ILE A 90 51.07 18.93 30.26
C ILE A 90 50.81 19.45 31.65
N ARG A 91 49.63 19.17 32.16
CA ARG A 91 49.31 19.34 33.58
C ARG A 91 48.85 18.02 34.15
N ILE A 92 49.29 17.72 35.36
CA ILE A 92 49.02 16.45 36.05
C ILE A 92 48.23 16.73 37.32
N GLY A 93 47.22 15.90 37.59
CA GLY A 93 46.46 15.88 38.84
C GLY A 93 46.53 14.51 39.49
N LEU A 94 46.83 14.49 40.79
CA LEU A 94 46.87 13.26 41.60
C LEU A 94 45.92 13.33 42.79
N HIS A 95 45.19 12.24 43.00
CA HIS A 95 44.40 12.04 44.21
C HIS A 95 44.49 10.59 44.70
N PHE A 96 44.52 10.40 46.01
CA PHE A 96 44.58 9.07 46.65
C PHE A 96 43.26 8.79 47.36
N GLY A 97 42.59 7.70 46.97
CA GLY A 97 41.29 7.34 47.53
C GLY A 97 40.79 5.98 47.03
N ASP A 98 39.59 5.61 47.48
CA ASP A 98 38.95 4.36 47.08
C ASP A 98 38.46 4.40 45.63
N ILE A 99 38.85 3.39 44.85
CA ILE A 99 38.34 3.15 43.50
C ILE A 99 37.81 1.72 43.39
N ILE A 100 36.85 1.54 42.47
CA ILE A 100 36.27 0.26 42.10
C ILE A 100 36.83 -0.10 40.73
N PHE A 101 37.52 -1.23 40.65
CA PHE A 101 37.93 -1.85 39.39
C PHE A 101 36.83 -2.78 38.90
N ASP A 102 36.32 -2.52 37.69
CA ASP A 102 35.37 -3.41 37.00
C ASP A 102 35.76 -3.51 35.52
N LYS A 103 35.91 -4.75 35.02
CA LYS A 103 36.20 -5.06 33.61
C LYS A 103 37.32 -4.23 32.95
N GLY A 104 38.35 -3.89 33.71
CA GLY A 104 39.52 -3.14 33.22
C GLY A 104 39.37 -1.61 33.25
N ASP A 105 38.24 -1.07 33.71
CA ASP A 105 38.03 0.36 33.95
C ASP A 105 37.98 0.67 35.47
N VAL A 106 38.05 1.95 35.83
CA VAL A 106 38.02 2.43 37.22
C VAL A 106 36.91 3.44 37.47
N PHE A 107 36.14 3.21 38.53
CA PHE A 107 35.02 4.06 38.92
C PHE A 107 35.14 4.49 40.39
N GLY A 108 34.65 5.69 40.69
CA GLY A 108 34.59 6.21 42.05
C GLY A 108 34.87 7.71 42.12
N ASP A 109 34.55 8.30 43.28
CA ASP A 109 34.72 9.73 43.51
C ASP A 109 36.17 10.17 43.40
N ALA A 110 37.12 9.28 43.74
CA ALA A 110 38.55 9.53 43.60
C ALA A 110 38.97 9.80 42.14
N VAL A 111 38.32 9.14 41.17
CA VAL A 111 38.58 9.33 39.72
C VAL A 111 38.10 10.71 39.28
N ASN A 112 36.86 11.06 39.67
CA ASN A 112 36.29 12.36 39.37
C ASN A 112 37.10 13.49 40.00
N LEU A 113 37.56 13.32 41.25
CA LEU A 113 38.33 14.33 41.94
C LEU A 113 39.71 14.54 41.31
N ALA A 114 40.44 13.47 40.97
CA ALA A 114 41.73 13.59 40.30
C ALA A 114 41.63 14.34 38.95
N ALA A 115 40.62 14.04 38.14
CA ALA A 115 40.37 14.74 36.88
C ALA A 115 40.07 16.23 37.08
N ARG A 116 39.34 16.60 38.15
CA ARG A 116 39.06 18.01 38.48
C ARG A 116 40.30 18.75 38.95
N ILE A 117 41.15 18.09 39.76
CA ILE A 117 42.43 18.63 40.20
C ILE A 117 43.34 18.90 39.00
N GLN A 118 43.45 17.94 38.07
CA GLN A 118 44.20 18.11 36.83
C GLN A 118 43.64 19.28 36.00
N GLY A 119 42.32 19.32 35.79
CA GLY A 119 41.66 20.28 34.89
C GLY A 119 41.77 21.76 35.27
N ILE A 120 42.14 22.08 36.52
CA ILE A 120 42.41 23.45 36.99
C ILE A 120 43.89 23.83 36.94
N GLY A 121 44.77 22.86 36.65
CA GLY A 121 46.20 23.05 36.53
C GLY A 121 46.59 24.01 35.41
N VAL A 122 47.75 24.65 35.59
CA VAL A 122 48.43 25.47 34.58
C VAL A 122 49.44 24.61 33.79
N PRO A 123 49.93 25.06 32.62
CA PRO A 123 50.96 24.34 31.87
C PRO A 123 52.16 23.94 32.75
N ASN A 124 52.62 22.69 32.62
CA ASN A 124 53.76 22.09 33.31
C ASN A 124 53.65 21.99 34.84
N CYS A 125 52.43 22.07 35.40
CA CYS A 125 52.23 21.89 36.83
C CYS A 125 51.84 20.44 37.18
N MET A 126 52.12 20.08 38.43
CA MET A 126 51.61 18.86 39.07
C MET A 126 50.86 19.24 40.34
N LEU A 127 49.55 19.05 40.34
CA LEU A 127 48.67 19.33 41.45
C LEU A 127 48.29 18.05 42.19
N ILE A 128 48.31 18.11 43.51
CA ILE A 128 48.00 16.97 44.36
C ILE A 128 47.00 17.38 45.44
N SER A 129 46.11 16.45 45.78
CA SER A 129 45.22 16.60 46.94
C SER A 129 45.96 16.44 48.28
N GLU A 130 45.35 16.90 49.37
CA GLU A 130 45.80 16.66 50.75
C GLU A 130 46.06 15.18 51.03
N GLN A 131 45.19 14.28 50.57
CA GLN A 131 45.35 12.84 50.76
C GLN A 131 46.65 12.30 50.15
N VAL A 132 47.04 12.81 48.98
CA VAL A 132 48.34 12.45 48.38
C VAL A 132 49.47 13.02 49.21
N LYS A 133 49.39 14.31 49.60
CA LYS A 133 50.42 14.99 50.39
C LYS A 133 50.65 14.30 51.75
N ASP A 134 49.62 13.77 52.40
CA ASP A 134 49.73 13.09 53.70
C ASP A 134 50.40 11.72 53.62
N HIS A 135 50.41 11.10 52.44
CA HIS A 135 51.06 9.82 52.18
C HIS A 135 52.46 9.96 51.56
N ILE A 136 53.02 11.18 51.51
CA ILE A 136 54.41 11.42 51.12
C ILE A 136 55.32 11.16 52.34
N PRO A 137 56.30 10.24 52.25
CA PRO A 137 57.23 9.99 53.36
C PRO A 137 58.04 11.25 53.73
N SER A 138 58.32 11.44 55.03
CA SER A 138 59.05 12.63 55.52
C SER A 138 60.45 12.78 54.94
N ASP A 139 61.11 11.66 54.58
CA ASP A 139 62.46 11.64 53.99
C ASP A 139 62.44 11.61 52.43
N SER A 140 61.31 11.98 51.81
CA SER A 140 61.17 11.92 50.35
C SER A 140 61.87 13.08 49.63
N GLN A 141 62.21 12.84 48.36
CA GLN A 141 62.75 13.85 47.45
C GLN A 141 61.72 14.90 46.97
N PHE A 142 60.45 14.80 47.37
CA PHE A 142 59.37 15.62 46.82
C PHE A 142 59.11 16.84 47.69
N HIS A 143 59.16 18.02 47.08
CA HIS A 143 58.88 19.30 47.75
C HIS A 143 57.53 19.84 47.31
N THR A 144 56.67 20.23 48.25
CA THR A 144 55.32 20.70 47.97
C THR A 144 55.07 22.11 48.52
N SER A 145 54.19 22.85 47.83
CA SER A 145 53.72 24.16 48.27
C SER A 145 52.20 24.16 48.38
N ARG A 146 51.68 24.66 49.51
CA ARG A 146 50.23 24.71 49.78
C ARG A 146 49.58 25.82 48.94
N LEU A 147 48.57 25.46 48.15
CA LEU A 147 47.78 26.42 47.36
C LEU A 147 46.53 26.89 48.10
N GLY A 148 46.04 26.10 49.06
CA GLY A 148 44.86 26.39 49.89
C GLY A 148 43.62 25.58 49.48
N PRO A 149 42.47 25.78 50.16
CA PRO A 149 41.24 25.06 49.85
C PRO A 149 40.51 25.68 48.65
N PHE A 150 39.93 24.84 47.81
CA PHE A 150 39.13 25.20 46.64
C PHE A 150 37.84 24.39 46.57
N ARG A 151 36.72 25.02 46.20
CA ARG A 151 35.48 24.32 45.86
C ARG A 151 35.54 23.90 44.39
N LEU A 152 35.56 22.60 44.15
CA LEU A 152 35.56 22.02 42.81
C LEU A 152 34.12 21.63 42.42
N LYS A 153 33.80 21.69 41.12
CA LYS A 153 32.47 21.38 40.60
C LYS A 153 32.04 19.97 41.01
N ASN A 154 30.85 19.84 41.60
CA ASN A 154 30.25 18.59 42.07
C ASN A 154 31.07 17.85 43.14
N VAL A 155 31.82 18.59 43.97
CA VAL A 155 32.46 18.07 45.19
C VAL A 155 31.85 18.80 46.38
N ASP A 156 31.23 18.06 47.29
CA ASP A 156 30.40 18.62 48.36
C ASP A 156 31.18 19.43 49.41
N HIS A 157 32.51 19.28 49.43
CA HIS A 157 33.40 19.94 50.39
C HIS A 157 34.60 20.61 49.71
N PRO A 158 35.16 21.71 50.26
CA PRO A 158 36.39 22.29 49.75
C PRO A 158 37.56 21.30 49.84
N VAL A 159 38.31 21.16 48.75
CA VAL A 159 39.49 20.28 48.69
C VAL A 159 40.74 21.11 48.85
N GLU A 160 41.58 20.72 49.78
CA GLU A 160 42.89 21.33 50.02
C GLU A 160 43.89 20.82 48.98
N LEU A 161 44.50 21.76 48.23
CA LEU A 161 45.40 21.44 47.12
C LEU A 161 46.83 21.94 47.36
N PHE A 162 47.77 21.16 46.83
CA PHE A 162 49.20 21.43 46.86
C PHE A 162 49.78 21.33 45.45
N ALA A 163 50.83 22.10 45.16
CA ALA A 163 51.65 21.95 43.96
C ALA A 163 52.98 21.29 44.32
N VAL A 164 53.44 20.34 43.50
CA VAL A 164 54.81 19.82 43.60
C VAL A 164 55.76 20.83 42.96
N THR A 165 56.87 21.13 43.62
CA THR A 165 57.78 22.25 43.32
C THR A 165 59.14 21.82 42.76
N ASN A 166 59.35 20.52 42.57
CA ASN A 166 60.57 19.97 41.98
C ASN A 166 60.75 20.43 40.52
N PRO A 167 61.93 20.91 40.09
CA PRO A 167 62.18 21.22 38.67
C PRO A 167 61.97 20.00 37.78
N PRO A 168 61.35 20.12 36.58
CA PRO A 168 61.02 21.35 35.85
C PRO A 168 59.59 21.89 36.09
N LEU A 169 58.92 21.48 37.17
CA LEU A 169 57.50 21.79 37.39
C LEU A 169 57.24 23.29 37.61
N ALA A 170 56.17 23.79 36.99
CA ALA A 170 55.63 25.10 37.27
C ALA A 170 54.77 25.08 38.54
N VAL A 171 54.96 26.09 39.40
CA VAL A 171 54.17 26.27 40.62
C VAL A 171 53.12 27.36 40.39
N PRO A 172 51.83 27.03 40.26
CA PRO A 172 50.78 28.02 40.01
C PRO A 172 50.55 28.94 41.21
N LYS A 173 50.14 30.18 40.95
CA LYS A 173 49.61 31.07 41.99
C LYS A 173 48.16 30.73 42.31
N ARG A 174 47.75 30.90 43.57
CA ARG A 174 46.35 30.68 44.02
C ARG A 174 45.32 31.41 43.13
N THR A 175 45.62 32.61 42.67
CA THR A 175 44.74 33.41 41.80
C THR A 175 44.52 32.79 40.42
N GLU A 176 45.50 32.07 39.86
CA GLU A 176 45.39 31.40 38.56
C GLU A 176 44.44 30.21 38.66
N ILE A 177 44.53 29.46 39.77
CA ILE A 177 43.61 28.36 40.06
C ILE A 177 42.17 28.86 40.21
N ILE A 178 41.93 29.97 40.93
CA ILE A 178 40.59 30.57 41.06
C ILE A 178 40.02 30.96 39.69
N LYS A 179 40.83 31.58 38.84
CA LYS A 179 40.41 31.97 37.48
C LYS A 179 40.02 30.77 36.63
N ASN A 180 40.78 29.67 36.71
CA ASN A 180 40.48 28.44 35.98
C ASN A 180 39.19 27.78 36.46
N ILE A 181 38.89 27.81 37.77
CA ILE A 181 37.62 27.31 38.33
C ILE A 181 36.43 28.13 37.79
N GLN A 182 36.53 29.46 37.81
CA GLN A 182 35.46 30.34 37.30
C GLN A 182 35.21 30.18 35.79
N TYR A 183 36.24 29.84 35.00
CA TYR A 183 36.10 29.57 33.58
C TYR A 183 35.33 28.27 33.30
N GLN A 184 35.49 27.24 34.15
CA GLN A 184 34.76 25.97 34.05
C GLN A 184 33.27 26.07 34.42
N GLU A 185 32.83 27.13 35.12
CA GLU A 185 31.43 27.34 35.53
C GLU A 185 30.56 28.09 34.49
N LYS A 186 31.13 28.59 33.38
CA LYS A 186 30.32 29.30 32.36
C LYS A 186 29.46 28.33 31.56
N ASN A 187 28.15 28.41 31.82
CA ASN A 187 27.10 27.48 31.41
C ASN A 187 26.71 27.63 29.92
N PRO A 188 26.87 26.59 29.05
CA PRO A 188 26.67 26.68 27.59
C PRO A 188 25.21 26.58 27.15
N TRP A 189 24.25 26.52 28.08
CA TRP A 189 22.83 26.33 27.77
C TRP A 189 22.25 27.40 26.84
N LYS A 190 22.75 28.64 26.90
CA LYS A 190 22.29 29.73 26.01
C LYS A 190 22.67 29.50 24.54
N PHE A 191 23.78 28.82 24.27
CA PHE A 191 24.19 28.47 22.92
C PHE A 191 23.32 27.34 22.37
N TRP A 192 23.08 26.29 23.16
CA TRP A 192 22.22 25.17 22.79
C TRP A 192 20.74 25.57 22.66
N ALA A 193 20.25 26.53 23.44
CA ALA A 193 18.89 27.05 23.31
C ALA A 193 18.68 27.78 21.98
N VAL A 194 19.63 28.62 21.55
CA VAL A 194 19.55 29.32 20.26
C VAL A 194 19.67 28.34 19.10
N LEU A 195 20.59 27.37 19.19
CA LEU A 195 20.77 26.34 18.16
C LEU A 195 19.55 25.40 18.05
N GLY A 196 18.89 25.11 19.19
CA GLY A 196 17.64 24.35 19.21
C GLY A 196 16.49 25.09 18.55
N VAL A 197 16.34 26.40 18.80
CA VAL A 197 15.30 27.22 18.16
C VAL A 197 15.56 27.37 16.67
N THR A 198 16.78 27.63 16.23
CA THR A 198 17.09 27.72 14.79
C THR A 198 16.96 26.38 14.09
N ALA A 199 17.40 25.28 14.71
CA ALA A 199 17.18 23.93 14.18
C ALA A 199 15.69 23.58 14.13
N PHE A 200 14.90 23.98 15.12
CA PHE A 200 13.45 23.78 15.11
C PHE A 200 12.77 24.62 14.02
N VAL A 201 13.18 25.88 13.81
CA VAL A 201 12.66 26.72 12.71
C VAL A 201 13.09 26.19 11.35
N LEU A 202 14.33 25.69 11.21
CA LEU A 202 14.80 25.04 9.99
C LEU A 202 14.11 23.70 9.75
N LEU A 203 13.90 22.88 10.79
CA LEU A 203 13.12 21.64 10.70
C LEU A 203 11.66 21.93 10.41
N TYR A 204 11.09 23.01 10.94
CA TYR A 204 9.74 23.46 10.63
C TYR A 204 9.65 24.03 9.21
N LEU A 205 10.67 24.73 8.71
CA LEU A 205 10.74 25.19 7.33
C LEU A 205 10.99 24.04 6.36
N ILE A 206 11.85 23.08 6.71
CA ILE A 206 12.08 21.85 5.94
C ILE A 206 10.81 21.00 5.98
N TYR A 207 10.17 20.82 7.13
CA TYR A 207 8.86 20.18 7.24
C TYR A 207 7.81 20.96 6.45
N SER A 208 7.75 22.28 6.54
CA SER A 208 6.81 23.09 5.76
C SER A 208 7.07 22.96 4.27
N VAL A 209 8.32 22.97 3.81
CA VAL A 209 8.67 22.87 2.39
C VAL A 209 8.57 21.43 1.88
N PHE A 210 8.90 20.42 2.68
CA PHE A 210 8.82 19.00 2.30
C PHE A 210 7.44 18.38 2.57
N TRP A 211 6.65 18.86 3.54
CA TRP A 211 5.28 18.39 3.80
C TRP A 211 4.20 19.26 3.13
N ASN A 212 4.38 20.58 2.93
CA ASN A 212 3.48 21.28 1.99
C ASN A 212 3.81 20.96 0.53
N ASN A 213 5.02 20.46 0.19
CA ASN A 213 5.29 19.88 -1.13
C ASN A 213 5.20 18.34 -1.14
N ALA A 214 4.89 17.71 -0.01
CA ALA A 214 4.20 16.42 0.03
C ALA A 214 2.67 16.64 0.14
N ILE A 215 2.19 17.76 -0.42
CA ILE A 215 1.00 17.66 -1.26
C ILE A 215 1.42 16.64 -2.33
N TRP A 216 0.97 15.39 -2.15
CA TRP A 216 0.74 14.47 -3.25
C TRP A 216 0.40 15.33 -4.45
N GLU A 217 1.24 15.37 -5.50
CA GLU A 217 0.90 16.12 -6.70
C GLU A 217 -0.50 15.64 -7.06
N LYS A 218 -1.52 16.50 -6.84
CA LYS A 218 -2.91 16.07 -6.71
C LYS A 218 -3.19 15.26 -7.96
N GLU A 219 -3.51 13.97 -7.81
CA GLU A 219 -3.58 13.04 -8.94
C GLU A 219 -4.40 13.71 -10.04
N LYS A 220 -3.80 13.89 -11.22
CA LYS A 220 -4.46 14.56 -12.34
C LYS A 220 -5.69 13.75 -12.68
N SER A 221 -6.85 14.30 -12.35
CA SER A 221 -8.09 13.55 -12.36
C SER A 221 -9.26 14.43 -12.70
N VAL A 222 -10.16 13.92 -13.53
CA VAL A 222 -11.31 14.67 -14.01
C VAL A 222 -12.57 13.82 -13.99
N ALA A 223 -13.64 14.37 -13.43
CA ALA A 223 -15.00 13.89 -13.66
C ALA A 223 -15.68 14.81 -14.67
N ILE A 224 -16.14 14.24 -15.78
CA ILE A 224 -16.93 14.97 -16.78
C ILE A 224 -18.39 14.74 -16.47
N LEU A 225 -19.06 15.75 -15.89
CA LEU A 225 -20.47 15.61 -15.54
C LEU A 225 -21.33 15.62 -16.80
N PRO A 226 -22.51 14.96 -16.77
CA PRO A 226 -23.46 14.97 -17.87
C PRO A 226 -23.73 16.38 -18.37
N PHE A 227 -23.50 16.60 -19.67
CA PHE A 227 -23.78 17.89 -20.30
C PHE A 227 -25.28 18.17 -20.23
N VAL A 228 -25.62 19.43 -19.94
CA VAL A 228 -27.02 19.83 -19.80
C VAL A 228 -27.54 20.35 -21.13
N ASN A 229 -28.67 19.83 -21.60
CA ASN A 229 -29.40 20.43 -22.72
C ASN A 229 -30.04 21.75 -22.28
N SER A 230 -29.61 22.86 -22.89
CA SER A 230 -30.13 24.20 -22.62
C SER A 230 -31.14 24.66 -23.69
N SER A 231 -31.64 23.73 -24.50
CA SER A 231 -32.60 23.98 -25.58
C SER A 231 -34.02 23.61 -25.14
N GLU A 232 -35.05 24.18 -25.79
CA GLU A 232 -36.45 23.89 -25.45
C GLU A 232 -36.94 22.51 -25.94
N ASN A 233 -36.18 21.83 -26.81
CA ASN A 233 -36.56 20.54 -27.39
C ASN A 233 -36.01 19.35 -26.56
N PRO A 234 -36.87 18.55 -25.89
CA PRO A 234 -36.45 17.37 -25.12
C PRO A 234 -35.92 16.23 -25.99
N ASP A 235 -36.32 16.17 -27.27
CA ASP A 235 -35.89 15.12 -28.20
C ASP A 235 -34.37 15.17 -28.51
N GLN A 236 -33.64 16.14 -27.95
CA GLN A 236 -32.21 16.35 -28.14
C GLN A 236 -31.39 16.07 -26.87
N GLU A 237 -32.02 15.55 -25.82
CA GLU A 237 -31.35 15.21 -24.55
C GLU A 237 -30.26 14.13 -24.74
N PHE A 238 -30.57 13.10 -25.53
CA PHE A 238 -29.65 11.99 -25.81
C PHE A 238 -28.32 12.45 -26.44
N PHE A 239 -28.32 13.58 -27.16
CA PHE A 239 -27.09 14.15 -27.72
C PHE A 239 -26.17 14.74 -26.65
N SER A 240 -26.75 15.34 -25.61
CA SER A 240 -25.93 15.89 -24.53
C SER A 240 -25.27 14.76 -23.74
N GLU A 241 -25.96 13.63 -23.61
CA GLU A 241 -25.41 12.40 -23.03
C GLU A 241 -24.31 11.81 -23.93
N GLY A 242 -24.55 11.64 -25.23
CA GLY A 242 -23.55 11.15 -26.17
C GLY A 242 -22.27 12.01 -26.21
N LEU A 243 -22.41 13.35 -26.18
CA LEU A 243 -21.24 14.23 -26.10
C LEU A 243 -20.46 14.04 -24.78
N THR A 244 -21.15 13.73 -23.69
CA THR A 244 -20.50 13.44 -22.40
C THR A 244 -19.66 12.16 -22.52
N GLU A 245 -20.25 11.08 -23.05
CA GLU A 245 -19.57 9.80 -23.29
C GLU A 245 -18.36 9.99 -24.22
N ASP A 246 -18.51 10.73 -25.31
CA ASP A 246 -17.44 10.98 -26.27
C ASP A 246 -16.27 11.75 -25.66
N VAL A 247 -16.55 12.80 -24.86
CA VAL A 247 -15.50 13.53 -24.14
C VAL A 247 -14.81 12.62 -23.12
N ILE A 248 -15.56 11.80 -22.37
CA ILE A 248 -14.99 10.81 -21.45
C ILE A 248 -14.09 9.83 -22.22
N SER A 249 -14.56 9.28 -23.34
CA SER A 249 -13.82 8.33 -24.17
C SER A 249 -12.50 8.92 -24.67
N GLN A 250 -12.51 10.16 -25.16
CA GLN A 250 -11.30 10.82 -25.65
C GLN A 250 -10.31 11.11 -24.53
N VAL A 251 -10.75 11.68 -23.40
CA VAL A 251 -9.87 11.99 -22.27
C VAL A 251 -9.32 10.72 -21.63
N SER A 252 -10.10 9.62 -21.61
CA SER A 252 -9.71 8.33 -21.02
C SER A 252 -8.49 7.70 -21.68
N LYS A 253 -8.24 8.01 -22.96
CA LYS A 253 -7.05 7.57 -23.69
C LYS A 253 -5.75 8.18 -23.15
N ILE A 254 -5.84 9.27 -22.39
CA ILE A 254 -4.69 9.97 -21.83
C ILE A 254 -4.28 9.30 -20.52
N GLY A 255 -3.25 8.44 -20.57
CA GLY A 255 -2.89 7.56 -19.45
C GLY A 255 -2.40 8.29 -18.20
N SER A 256 -2.05 9.57 -18.32
CA SER A 256 -1.60 10.42 -17.20
C SER A 256 -2.73 11.17 -16.49
N ILE A 257 -3.98 11.00 -16.92
CA ILE A 257 -5.16 11.59 -16.30
C ILE A 257 -6.11 10.45 -15.88
N LYS A 258 -6.47 10.39 -14.59
CA LYS A 258 -7.55 9.53 -14.10
C LYS A 258 -8.89 10.11 -14.58
N VAL A 259 -9.70 9.30 -15.26
CA VAL A 259 -11.00 9.74 -15.78
C VAL A 259 -12.10 8.90 -15.18
N ILE A 260 -13.07 9.56 -14.54
CA ILE A 260 -14.23 8.86 -13.98
C ILE A 260 -15.13 8.39 -15.12
N SER A 261 -15.60 7.14 -15.02
CA SER A 261 -16.44 6.52 -16.04
C SER A 261 -17.81 7.18 -16.13
N GLU A 262 -18.40 7.09 -17.32
CA GLU A 262 -19.76 7.58 -17.62
C GLU A 262 -20.81 7.10 -16.60
N ASP A 263 -20.85 5.80 -16.30
CA ASP A 263 -21.81 5.21 -15.35
C ASP A 263 -21.78 5.87 -13.96
N ALA A 264 -20.58 6.28 -13.52
CA ALA A 264 -20.39 6.89 -12.20
C ALA A 264 -20.77 8.37 -12.17
N VAL A 265 -20.61 9.10 -13.28
CA VAL A 265 -21.01 10.52 -13.34
C VAL A 265 -22.51 10.68 -13.64
N GLN A 266 -23.14 9.67 -14.25
CA GLN A 266 -24.55 9.70 -14.62
C GLN A 266 -25.49 9.85 -13.41
N GLU A 267 -25.12 9.33 -12.23
CA GLU A 267 -25.90 9.51 -11.00
C GLU A 267 -25.99 10.99 -10.56
N PHE A 268 -25.05 11.82 -11.01
CA PHE A 268 -25.02 13.25 -10.72
C PHE A 268 -25.74 14.10 -11.78
N LYS A 269 -26.39 13.46 -12.76
CA LYS A 269 -27.23 14.16 -13.74
C LYS A 269 -28.30 14.97 -12.99
N ASN A 270 -28.36 16.28 -13.27
CA ASN A 270 -29.29 17.21 -12.61
C ASN A 270 -29.17 17.26 -11.07
N SER A 271 -28.05 16.82 -10.50
CA SER A 271 -27.82 16.89 -9.06
C SER A 271 -27.64 18.33 -8.60
N ASN A 272 -28.30 18.68 -7.49
CA ASN A 272 -28.12 19.96 -6.81
C ASN A 272 -26.97 19.92 -5.78
N SER A 273 -26.23 18.80 -5.72
CA SER A 273 -25.11 18.65 -4.79
C SER A 273 -23.99 19.67 -5.10
N PRO A 274 -23.35 20.25 -4.08
CA PRO A 274 -22.16 21.07 -4.25
C PRO A 274 -21.05 20.31 -4.98
N LEU A 275 -20.30 21.01 -5.85
CA LEU A 275 -19.24 20.39 -6.66
C LEU A 275 -18.12 19.78 -5.82
N ASP A 276 -17.80 20.37 -4.67
CA ASP A 276 -16.79 19.84 -3.74
C ASP A 276 -17.24 18.50 -3.12
N SER A 277 -18.55 18.33 -2.90
CA SER A 277 -19.13 17.07 -2.43
C SER A 277 -19.04 16.00 -3.52
N ILE A 278 -19.41 16.35 -4.75
CA ILE A 278 -19.32 15.44 -5.90
C ILE A 278 -17.86 15.01 -6.12
N ALA A 279 -16.93 15.95 -6.07
CA ALA A 279 -15.50 15.68 -6.24
C ALA A 279 -14.93 14.75 -5.17
N LYS A 280 -15.38 14.89 -3.92
CA LYS A 280 -14.99 13.98 -2.82
C LYS A 280 -15.54 12.58 -2.99
N VAL A 281 -16.79 12.44 -3.43
CA VAL A 281 -17.41 11.12 -3.68
C VAL A 281 -16.72 10.41 -4.83
N LEU A 282 -16.44 11.13 -5.91
CA LEU A 282 -15.76 10.60 -7.09
C LEU A 282 -14.23 10.54 -6.96
N ASP A 283 -13.67 11.03 -5.85
CA ASP A 283 -12.22 11.12 -5.61
C ASP A 283 -11.46 11.80 -6.76
N VAL A 284 -11.92 12.99 -7.18
CA VAL A 284 -11.29 13.76 -8.28
C VAL A 284 -10.83 15.15 -7.87
N SER A 285 -9.79 15.60 -8.56
CA SER A 285 -9.18 16.92 -8.41
C SER A 285 -9.89 18.00 -9.21
N THR A 286 -10.52 17.65 -10.33
CA THR A 286 -11.20 18.59 -11.21
C THR A 286 -12.53 18.05 -11.72
N ILE A 287 -13.45 18.96 -12.04
CA ILE A 287 -14.75 18.65 -12.62
C ILE A 287 -14.93 19.45 -13.91
N LEU A 288 -15.27 18.77 -15.00
CA LEU A 288 -15.77 19.41 -16.22
C LEU A 288 -17.29 19.48 -16.16
N LYS A 289 -17.85 20.69 -16.31
CA LYS A 289 -19.27 20.90 -16.57
C LYS A 289 -19.46 21.40 -17.98
N GLY A 290 -20.56 21.01 -18.61
CA GLY A 290 -20.89 21.51 -19.93
C GLY A 290 -22.38 21.69 -20.16
N SER A 291 -22.70 22.47 -21.18
CA SER A 291 -24.07 22.64 -21.67
C SER A 291 -24.08 22.66 -23.19
N VAL A 292 -25.09 22.04 -23.79
CA VAL A 292 -25.32 22.06 -25.24
C VAL A 292 -26.58 22.87 -25.53
N GLN A 293 -26.49 23.80 -26.47
CA GLN A 293 -27.61 24.59 -26.95
C GLN A 293 -27.72 24.51 -28.47
N TRP A 294 -28.90 24.14 -28.96
CA TRP A 294 -29.20 24.01 -30.38
C TRP A 294 -29.75 25.32 -30.94
N MET A 295 -29.28 25.69 -32.14
CA MET A 295 -29.65 26.90 -32.85
C MET A 295 -29.85 26.60 -34.34
N GLY A 296 -30.74 25.65 -34.65
CA GLY A 296 -31.00 25.20 -36.02
C GLY A 296 -29.90 24.26 -36.51
N ASP A 297 -29.12 24.69 -37.50
CA ASP A 297 -27.98 23.97 -38.08
C ASP A 297 -26.70 24.07 -37.23
N LYS A 298 -26.71 24.93 -36.21
CA LYS A 298 -25.58 25.19 -35.33
C LYS A 298 -25.81 24.74 -33.91
N ILE A 299 -24.73 24.35 -33.26
CA ILE A 299 -24.67 24.03 -31.83
C ILE A 299 -23.73 25.00 -31.12
N ARG A 300 -24.12 25.37 -29.91
CA ARG A 300 -23.26 26.06 -28.95
C ARG A 300 -22.98 25.12 -27.79
N ILE A 301 -21.71 24.82 -27.58
CA ILE A 301 -21.23 24.02 -26.46
C ILE A 301 -20.46 24.95 -25.52
N ASN A 302 -20.92 25.07 -24.28
CA ASN A 302 -20.16 25.75 -23.23
C ASN A 302 -19.52 24.69 -22.35
N VAL A 303 -18.25 24.85 -22.03
CA VAL A 303 -17.53 23.97 -21.09
C VAL A 303 -16.78 24.78 -20.05
N GLN A 304 -16.68 24.23 -18.84
CA GLN A 304 -15.95 24.80 -17.73
C GLN A 304 -15.25 23.70 -16.95
N LEU A 305 -13.93 23.77 -16.85
CA LEU A 305 -13.12 22.92 -16.00
C LEU A 305 -12.83 23.65 -14.69
N ILE A 306 -13.23 23.04 -13.58
CA ILE A 306 -13.27 23.68 -12.27
C ILE A 306 -12.42 22.85 -11.30
N ASP A 307 -11.61 23.53 -10.48
CA ASP A 307 -11.08 22.99 -9.23
C ASP A 307 -12.15 23.21 -8.14
N PRO A 308 -12.84 22.15 -7.69
CA PRO A 308 -13.95 22.27 -6.76
C PRO A 308 -13.50 22.52 -5.32
N GLU A 309 -12.22 22.26 -4.98
CA GLU A 309 -11.68 22.50 -3.65
C GLU A 309 -11.37 24.00 -3.45
N GLU A 310 -10.74 24.61 -4.45
CA GLU A 310 -10.48 26.06 -4.47
C GLU A 310 -11.66 26.89 -5.00
N ASN A 311 -12.71 26.22 -5.49
CA ASN A 311 -13.82 26.82 -6.25
C ASN A 311 -13.32 27.75 -7.39
N LYS A 312 -12.28 27.29 -8.09
CA LYS A 312 -11.55 28.06 -9.10
C LYS A 312 -11.87 27.52 -10.49
N ASN A 313 -12.30 28.42 -11.39
CA ASN A 313 -12.45 28.08 -12.79
C ASN A 313 -11.06 28.05 -13.46
N LEU A 314 -10.60 26.86 -13.85
CA LEU A 314 -9.29 26.63 -14.46
C LEU A 314 -9.30 26.98 -15.95
N TRP A 315 -10.42 26.68 -16.62
CA TRP A 315 -10.61 26.92 -18.04
C TRP A 315 -12.10 26.95 -18.39
N ALA A 316 -12.48 27.87 -19.27
CA ALA A 316 -13.82 27.93 -19.84
C ALA A 316 -13.74 28.33 -21.30
N GLU A 317 -14.57 27.70 -22.14
CA GLU A 317 -14.60 27.94 -23.58
C GLU A 317 -16.03 27.80 -24.11
N THR A 318 -16.32 28.51 -25.21
CA THR A 318 -17.59 28.41 -25.92
C THR A 318 -17.33 28.05 -27.38
N TYR A 319 -17.74 26.86 -27.78
CA TYR A 319 -17.67 26.39 -29.15
C TYR A 319 -18.97 26.68 -29.86
N ASN A 320 -18.91 27.44 -30.97
CA ASN A 320 -20.02 27.57 -31.91
C ASN A 320 -19.61 26.84 -33.20
N ARG A 321 -20.35 25.79 -33.56
CA ARG A 321 -20.04 24.89 -34.69
C ARG A 321 -21.31 24.48 -35.42
N GLU A 322 -21.13 24.03 -36.66
CA GLU A 322 -22.16 23.27 -37.37
C GLU A 322 -22.34 21.90 -36.68
N VAL A 323 -23.55 21.34 -36.69
CA VAL A 323 -23.84 20.03 -36.07
C VAL A 323 -22.90 18.93 -36.57
N THR A 324 -22.52 18.98 -37.85
CA THR A 324 -21.61 18.00 -38.48
C THR A 324 -20.17 18.08 -37.99
N GLU A 325 -19.76 19.17 -37.33
CA GLU A 325 -18.41 19.33 -36.77
C GLU A 325 -18.32 18.99 -35.28
N ILE A 326 -19.40 18.48 -34.68
CA ILE A 326 -19.44 18.13 -33.25
C ILE A 326 -18.32 17.17 -32.84
N PHE A 327 -18.00 16.19 -33.70
CA PHE A 327 -16.93 15.21 -33.47
C PHE A 327 -15.52 15.80 -33.46
N LYS A 328 -15.32 17.05 -33.92
CA LYS A 328 -14.04 17.77 -33.74
C LYS A 328 -13.96 18.45 -32.38
N VAL A 329 -15.10 18.84 -31.81
CA VAL A 329 -15.15 19.56 -30.53
C VAL A 329 -14.67 18.67 -29.38
N GLN A 330 -14.98 17.38 -29.41
CA GLN A 330 -14.50 16.42 -28.40
C GLN A 330 -12.96 16.32 -28.35
N GLU A 331 -12.28 16.37 -29.51
CA GLU A 331 -10.81 16.36 -29.59
C GLU A 331 -10.23 17.66 -29.02
N GLU A 332 -10.82 18.80 -29.39
CA GLU A 332 -10.44 20.12 -28.87
C GLU A 332 -10.59 20.17 -27.34
N ILE A 333 -11.73 19.70 -26.80
CA ILE A 333 -11.98 19.63 -25.35
C ILE A 333 -10.95 18.72 -24.66
N ALA A 334 -10.71 17.51 -25.17
CA ALA A 334 -9.77 16.58 -24.56
C ALA A 334 -8.33 17.11 -24.55
N THR A 335 -7.91 17.77 -25.65
CA THR A 335 -6.60 18.40 -25.78
C THR A 335 -6.43 19.56 -24.79
N GLU A 336 -7.47 20.39 -24.63
CA GLU A 336 -7.44 21.50 -23.67
C GLU A 336 -7.44 21.02 -22.22
N ILE A 337 -8.19 19.98 -21.88
CA ILE A 337 -8.13 19.35 -20.54
C ILE A 337 -6.70 18.86 -20.27
N ALA A 338 -6.07 18.16 -21.22
CA ALA A 338 -4.70 17.70 -21.08
C ALA A 338 -3.73 18.86 -20.84
N ARG A 339 -3.87 19.94 -21.61
CA ARG A 339 -3.03 21.14 -21.48
C ARG A 339 -3.21 21.81 -20.12
N VAL A 340 -4.45 22.00 -19.67
CA VAL A 340 -4.76 22.68 -18.39
C VAL A 340 -4.29 21.86 -17.20
N LEU A 341 -4.39 20.53 -17.26
CA LEU A 341 -3.89 19.62 -16.23
C LEU A 341 -2.38 19.35 -16.33
N ASN A 342 -1.66 20.07 -17.21
CA ASN A 342 -0.22 19.88 -17.46
C ASN A 342 0.15 18.42 -17.77
N SER A 343 -0.70 17.73 -18.55
CA SER A 343 -0.47 16.39 -19.06
C SER A 343 0.18 16.48 -20.45
N SER A 344 1.33 15.84 -20.62
CA SER A 344 2.00 15.76 -21.92
C SER A 344 1.41 14.61 -22.74
N LEU A 345 0.79 14.92 -23.86
CA LEU A 345 0.32 13.92 -24.82
C LEU A 345 1.49 13.36 -25.64
N SER A 346 1.64 12.04 -25.64
CA SER A 346 2.50 11.27 -26.55
C SER A 346 2.08 11.43 -28.01
N ALA A 347 2.94 11.02 -28.94
CA ALA A 347 2.62 11.08 -30.37
C ALA A 347 1.46 10.14 -30.71
N GLU A 348 1.42 8.97 -30.06
CA GLU A 348 0.38 7.97 -30.17
C GLU A 348 -0.96 8.49 -29.65
N GLU A 349 -1.01 9.06 -28.44
CA GLU A 349 -2.23 9.65 -27.87
C GLU A 349 -2.79 10.75 -28.79
N ARG A 350 -1.95 11.63 -29.33
CA ARG A 350 -2.39 12.67 -30.28
C ARG A 350 -2.99 12.08 -31.54
N SER A 351 -2.38 11.03 -32.10
CA SER A 351 -2.92 10.37 -33.28
C SER A 351 -4.28 9.73 -33.00
N GLN A 352 -4.49 9.14 -31.82
CA GLN A 352 -5.74 8.48 -31.44
C GLN A 352 -6.88 9.45 -31.12
N LEU A 353 -6.57 10.66 -30.62
CA LEU A 353 -7.55 11.71 -30.36
C LEU A 353 -8.16 12.27 -31.66
N SER A 354 -7.37 12.35 -32.73
CA SER A 354 -7.77 12.93 -34.03
C SER A 354 -8.71 12.06 -34.88
N LYS A 355 -9.06 10.85 -34.42
CA LYS A 355 -9.83 9.88 -35.19
C LYS A 355 -11.33 10.00 -34.90
N THR A 356 -12.10 10.40 -35.91
CA THR A 356 -13.58 10.39 -35.87
C THR A 356 -14.11 8.98 -36.13
N GLN A 357 -15.05 8.51 -35.31
CA GLN A 357 -15.55 7.13 -35.38
C GLN A 357 -16.61 6.91 -36.47
N THR A 358 -17.41 7.94 -36.78
CA THR A 358 -18.36 7.98 -37.90
C THR A 358 -18.46 9.41 -38.42
N SER A 359 -18.91 9.56 -39.67
CA SER A 359 -19.31 10.84 -40.26
C SER A 359 -20.82 10.95 -40.49
N SER A 360 -21.60 9.89 -40.21
CA SER A 360 -23.06 9.90 -40.29
C SER A 360 -23.66 10.23 -38.93
N PHE A 361 -24.43 11.31 -38.91
CA PHE A 361 -25.14 11.72 -37.71
C PHE A 361 -26.27 10.74 -37.35
N GLU A 362 -26.95 10.20 -38.36
CA GLU A 362 -28.00 9.19 -38.21
C GLU A 362 -27.44 7.89 -37.63
N ALA A 363 -26.28 7.42 -38.11
CA ALA A 363 -25.61 6.24 -37.57
C ALA A 363 -25.22 6.45 -36.10
N TYR A 364 -24.73 7.64 -35.76
CA TYR A 364 -24.38 8.03 -34.40
C TYR A 364 -25.59 8.03 -33.46
N GLU A 365 -26.69 8.67 -33.85
CA GLU A 365 -27.93 8.69 -33.05
C GLU A 365 -28.47 7.28 -32.79
N LEU A 366 -28.48 6.42 -33.82
CA LEU A 366 -28.93 5.04 -33.70
C LEU A 366 -28.04 4.23 -32.75
N HIS A 367 -26.73 4.47 -32.78
CA HIS A 367 -25.78 3.82 -31.87
C HIS A 367 -26.01 4.24 -30.42
N LEU A 368 -26.20 5.54 -30.13
CA LEU A 368 -26.51 6.01 -28.77
C LEU A 368 -27.79 5.36 -28.20
N LYS A 369 -28.86 5.28 -29.01
CA LYS A 369 -30.11 4.60 -28.62
C LYS A 369 -29.89 3.12 -28.31
N GLY A 370 -29.06 2.43 -29.11
CA GLY A 370 -28.69 1.05 -28.86
C GLY A 370 -27.91 0.88 -27.55
N ARG A 371 -27.00 1.81 -27.24
CA ARG A 371 -26.19 1.80 -26.00
C ARG A 371 -27.05 1.96 -24.76
N GLU A 372 -27.96 2.93 -24.75
CA GLU A 372 -28.88 3.15 -23.62
C GLU A 372 -29.67 1.87 -23.28
N LEU A 373 -30.17 1.17 -24.30
CA LEU A 373 -30.89 -0.09 -24.13
C LEU A 373 -29.97 -1.23 -23.65
N TYR A 374 -28.76 -1.32 -24.18
CA TYR A 374 -27.76 -2.31 -23.76
C TYR A 374 -27.44 -2.19 -22.25
N SER A 375 -27.35 -0.96 -21.74
CA SER A 375 -27.08 -0.69 -20.32
C SER A 375 -28.20 -1.10 -19.35
N ASN A 376 -29.38 -1.53 -19.83
CA ASN A 376 -30.49 -1.99 -18.97
C ASN A 376 -30.37 -3.46 -18.52
N TYR A 377 -29.33 -4.20 -18.94
CA TYR A 377 -28.99 -5.57 -18.48
C TYR A 377 -30.19 -6.55 -18.45
N ASN A 378 -31.10 -6.46 -19.41
CA ASN A 378 -32.18 -7.43 -19.58
C ASN A 378 -32.27 -7.89 -21.03
N LYS A 379 -32.69 -9.14 -21.22
CA LYS A 379 -32.71 -9.79 -22.53
C LYS A 379 -33.48 -8.98 -23.60
N GLN A 380 -34.64 -8.46 -23.24
CA GLN A 380 -35.48 -7.72 -24.20
C GLN A 380 -34.79 -6.45 -24.68
N SER A 381 -34.21 -5.65 -23.78
CA SER A 381 -33.47 -4.45 -24.15
C SER A 381 -32.20 -4.76 -24.96
N VAL A 382 -31.51 -5.87 -24.69
CA VAL A 382 -30.35 -6.29 -25.49
C VAL A 382 -30.76 -6.64 -26.94
N LEU A 383 -31.89 -7.32 -27.12
CA LEU A 383 -32.42 -7.62 -28.45
C LEU A 383 -32.81 -6.34 -29.21
N GLU A 384 -33.42 -5.36 -28.53
CA GLU A 384 -33.73 -4.06 -29.14
C GLU A 384 -32.46 -3.27 -29.47
N ALA A 385 -31.44 -3.30 -28.60
CA ALA A 385 -30.14 -2.69 -28.86
C ALA A 385 -29.47 -3.25 -30.13
N ILE A 386 -29.58 -4.57 -30.35
CA ILE A 386 -29.08 -5.21 -31.58
C ILE A 386 -29.72 -4.61 -32.83
N ASP A 387 -31.03 -4.33 -32.80
CA ASP A 387 -31.74 -3.75 -33.93
C ASP A 387 -31.27 -2.31 -34.22
N TYR A 388 -31.05 -1.51 -33.18
CA TYR A 388 -30.49 -0.17 -33.31
C TYR A 388 -29.07 -0.17 -33.87
N PHE A 389 -28.18 -1.03 -33.37
CA PHE A 389 -26.81 -1.11 -33.89
C PHE A 389 -26.78 -1.62 -35.34
N LYS A 390 -27.66 -2.57 -35.72
CA LYS A 390 -27.84 -2.97 -37.12
C LYS A 390 -28.36 -1.83 -37.99
N ALA A 391 -29.25 -0.99 -37.46
CA ALA A 391 -29.71 0.19 -38.18
C ALA A 391 -28.57 1.21 -38.36
N ALA A 392 -27.76 1.47 -37.32
CA ALA A 392 -26.58 2.33 -37.41
C ALA A 392 -25.61 1.86 -38.52
N LEU A 393 -25.37 0.55 -38.62
CA LEU A 393 -24.52 -0.04 -39.65
C LEU A 393 -25.11 -0.01 -41.07
N LYS A 394 -26.43 0.18 -41.22
CA LYS A 394 -27.04 0.43 -42.54
C LYS A 394 -26.74 1.85 -43.02
N GLU A 395 -26.70 2.82 -42.11
CA GLU A 395 -26.37 4.21 -42.40
C GLU A 395 -24.87 4.41 -42.59
N ASP A 396 -24.03 3.77 -41.76
CA ASP A 396 -22.57 3.76 -41.91
C ASP A 396 -21.97 2.34 -41.74
N PRO A 397 -21.73 1.62 -42.86
CA PRO A 397 -21.13 0.29 -42.83
C PRO A 397 -19.70 0.23 -42.30
N ASN A 398 -19.01 1.38 -42.15
CA ASN A 398 -17.66 1.47 -41.60
C ASN A 398 -17.65 1.96 -40.13
N TYR A 399 -18.80 1.97 -39.46
CA TYR A 399 -18.87 2.40 -38.06
C TYR A 399 -18.36 1.30 -37.11
N ALA A 400 -17.04 1.28 -36.86
CA ALA A 400 -16.37 0.24 -36.09
C ALA A 400 -16.94 0.04 -34.67
N LEU A 401 -17.32 1.13 -33.98
CA LEU A 401 -17.89 1.05 -32.63
C LEU A 401 -19.26 0.35 -32.60
N ALA A 402 -20.07 0.49 -33.65
CA ALA A 402 -21.34 -0.22 -33.75
C ALA A 402 -21.14 -1.74 -33.93
N TYR A 403 -20.10 -2.18 -34.64
CA TYR A 403 -19.72 -3.60 -34.69
C TYR A 403 -19.24 -4.12 -33.33
N ALA A 404 -18.41 -3.35 -32.60
CA ALA A 404 -17.98 -3.72 -31.25
C ALA A 404 -19.18 -3.84 -30.29
N SER A 405 -20.12 -2.91 -30.37
CA SER A 405 -21.34 -2.92 -29.56
C SER A 405 -22.25 -4.11 -29.88
N LEU A 406 -22.38 -4.49 -31.17
CA LEU A 406 -23.06 -5.73 -31.55
C LEU A 406 -22.38 -6.98 -30.99
N ALA A 407 -21.04 -7.02 -31.02
CA ALA A 407 -20.30 -8.13 -30.44
C ALA A 407 -20.59 -8.28 -28.95
N ASP A 408 -20.63 -7.16 -28.22
CA ASP A 408 -20.98 -7.15 -26.79
C ASP A 408 -22.42 -7.61 -26.52
N CYS A 409 -23.41 -7.17 -27.33
CA CYS A 409 -24.77 -7.68 -27.19
C CYS A 409 -24.84 -9.19 -27.40
N TYR A 410 -24.23 -9.70 -28.47
CA TYR A 410 -24.20 -11.13 -28.75
C TYR A 410 -23.46 -11.93 -27.67
N ALA A 411 -22.40 -11.36 -27.09
CA ALA A 411 -21.70 -11.96 -25.97
C ALA A 411 -22.57 -12.00 -24.71
N GLN A 412 -23.28 -10.90 -24.39
CA GLN A 412 -24.15 -10.81 -23.23
C GLN A 412 -25.37 -11.73 -23.34
N LEU A 413 -25.85 -12.06 -24.55
CA LEU A 413 -26.91 -13.06 -24.73
C LEU A 413 -26.50 -14.46 -24.22
N ASN A 414 -25.20 -14.74 -24.08
CA ASN A 414 -24.74 -15.96 -23.40
C ASN A 414 -25.19 -16.00 -21.93
N TYR A 415 -25.15 -14.86 -21.24
CA TYR A 415 -25.63 -14.76 -19.86
C TYR A 415 -27.11 -15.15 -19.70
N PHE A 416 -27.91 -15.04 -20.77
CA PHE A 416 -29.33 -15.42 -20.78
C PHE A 416 -29.59 -16.84 -21.33
N GLY A 417 -28.56 -17.68 -21.43
CA GLY A 417 -28.67 -19.08 -21.86
C GLY A 417 -28.80 -19.26 -23.38
N GLU A 418 -28.46 -18.25 -24.19
CA GLU A 418 -28.47 -18.33 -25.67
C GLU A 418 -27.05 -18.32 -26.28
N GLY A 419 -26.03 -18.66 -25.50
CA GLY A 419 -24.62 -18.57 -25.90
C GLY A 419 -24.30 -19.24 -27.22
N ASP A 420 -24.64 -20.52 -27.34
CA ASP A 420 -24.32 -21.38 -28.49
C ASP A 420 -24.78 -20.77 -29.82
N GLN A 421 -25.86 -19.99 -29.81
CA GLN A 421 -26.41 -19.36 -31.00
C GLN A 421 -25.62 -18.12 -31.44
N TRP A 422 -25.05 -17.38 -30.48
CA TRP A 422 -24.56 -16.02 -30.71
C TRP A 422 -23.05 -15.86 -30.57
N GLN A 423 -22.35 -16.86 -30.00
CA GLN A 423 -20.90 -16.82 -29.82
C GLN A 423 -20.13 -16.56 -31.12
N ASP A 424 -20.46 -17.26 -32.22
CA ASP A 424 -19.78 -17.08 -33.52
C ASP A 424 -20.08 -15.71 -34.15
N SER A 425 -21.33 -15.25 -34.02
CA SER A 425 -21.71 -13.91 -34.45
C SER A 425 -20.97 -12.83 -33.66
N SER A 426 -20.80 -13.03 -32.35
CA SER A 426 -20.05 -12.12 -31.48
C SER A 426 -18.58 -12.02 -31.91
N LEU A 427 -17.92 -13.16 -32.14
CA LEU A 427 -16.54 -13.20 -32.62
C LEU A 427 -16.39 -12.51 -33.98
N GLU A 428 -17.30 -12.78 -34.91
CA GLU A 428 -17.30 -12.16 -36.24
C GLU A 428 -17.45 -10.63 -36.16
N MET A 429 -18.36 -10.13 -35.33
CA MET A 429 -18.56 -8.69 -35.18
C MET A 429 -17.36 -8.00 -34.53
N SER A 430 -16.75 -8.60 -33.50
CA SER A 430 -15.54 -8.05 -32.90
C SER A 430 -14.36 -8.01 -33.89
N ALA A 431 -14.23 -9.05 -34.72
CA ALA A 431 -13.22 -9.10 -35.78
C ALA A 431 -13.47 -8.05 -36.87
N LYS A 432 -14.73 -7.80 -37.25
CA LYS A 432 -15.10 -6.73 -38.19
C LYS A 432 -14.78 -5.35 -37.64
N ALA A 433 -15.08 -5.08 -36.37
CA ALA A 433 -14.72 -3.83 -35.71
C ALA A 433 -13.21 -3.57 -35.82
N LEU A 434 -12.39 -4.56 -35.49
CA LEU A 434 -10.92 -4.46 -35.54
C LEU A 434 -10.34 -4.46 -36.96
N ALA A 435 -11.05 -5.04 -37.94
CA ALA A 435 -10.64 -4.96 -39.34
C ALA A 435 -10.84 -3.55 -39.92
N ILE A 436 -11.88 -2.84 -39.46
CA ILE A 436 -12.14 -1.43 -39.83
C ILE A 436 -11.21 -0.50 -39.04
N ASP A 437 -11.10 -0.72 -37.73
CA ASP A 437 -10.24 0.05 -36.85
C ASP A 437 -9.34 -0.85 -35.97
N PRO A 438 -8.09 -1.11 -36.41
CA PRO A 438 -7.14 -1.90 -35.65
C PRO A 438 -6.67 -1.29 -34.31
N TYR A 439 -7.05 -0.05 -34.01
CA TYR A 439 -6.69 0.67 -32.80
C TYR A 439 -7.91 1.03 -31.93
N LEU A 440 -9.07 0.41 -32.20
CA LEU A 440 -10.27 0.60 -31.39
C LEU A 440 -10.16 -0.20 -30.08
N ALA A 441 -10.02 0.50 -28.95
CA ALA A 441 -9.95 -0.12 -27.63
C ALA A 441 -11.22 -0.94 -27.33
N GLU A 442 -12.40 -0.41 -27.67
CA GLU A 442 -13.69 -1.06 -27.50
C GLU A 442 -13.78 -2.34 -28.33
N GLY A 443 -13.18 -2.39 -29.52
CA GLY A 443 -13.12 -3.59 -30.35
C GLY A 443 -12.35 -4.73 -29.67
N PHE A 444 -11.19 -4.41 -29.06
CA PHE A 444 -10.42 -5.37 -28.27
C PHE A 444 -11.11 -5.76 -26.97
N LYS A 445 -11.79 -4.82 -26.31
CA LYS A 445 -12.61 -5.10 -25.12
C LYS A 445 -13.76 -6.06 -25.47
N SER A 446 -14.49 -5.82 -26.55
CA SER A 446 -15.57 -6.71 -26.97
C SER A 446 -15.03 -8.08 -27.38
N GLN A 447 -13.90 -8.14 -28.09
CA GLN A 447 -13.20 -9.40 -28.38
C GLN A 447 -12.82 -10.16 -27.10
N GLY A 448 -12.32 -9.46 -26.08
CA GLY A 448 -12.02 -10.04 -24.77
C GLY A 448 -13.25 -10.62 -24.09
N ASN A 449 -14.39 -9.92 -24.15
CA ASN A 449 -15.67 -10.43 -23.66
C ASN A 449 -16.06 -11.72 -24.38
N VAL A 450 -15.96 -11.78 -25.71
CA VAL A 450 -16.27 -12.99 -26.49
C VAL A 450 -15.45 -14.18 -26.00
N TYR A 451 -14.14 -13.98 -25.83
CA TYR A 451 -13.26 -15.04 -25.37
C TYR A 451 -13.56 -15.46 -23.93
N TYR A 452 -13.84 -14.51 -23.05
CA TYR A 452 -14.22 -14.80 -21.66
C TYR A 452 -15.49 -15.66 -21.60
N TYR A 453 -16.52 -15.27 -22.35
CA TYR A 453 -17.78 -16.03 -22.42
C TYR A 453 -17.66 -17.38 -23.13
N ARG A 454 -16.55 -17.65 -23.83
CA ARG A 454 -16.21 -18.97 -24.40
C ARG A 454 -15.29 -19.78 -23.48
N GLY A 455 -15.02 -19.32 -22.26
CA GLY A 455 -14.08 -19.94 -21.34
C GLY A 455 -12.61 -19.82 -21.75
N GLN A 456 -12.29 -18.99 -22.75
CA GLN A 456 -10.96 -18.83 -23.32
C GLN A 456 -10.19 -17.72 -22.59
N ASN A 457 -9.93 -17.91 -21.29
CA ASN A 457 -9.43 -16.88 -20.38
C ASN A 457 -8.11 -16.24 -20.82
N GLU A 458 -7.15 -17.01 -21.36
CA GLU A 458 -5.88 -16.46 -21.85
C GLU A 458 -6.08 -15.52 -23.06
N TYR A 459 -6.98 -15.87 -23.99
CA TYR A 459 -7.31 -15.00 -25.12
C TYR A 459 -8.09 -13.76 -24.69
N ALA A 460 -8.97 -13.91 -23.69
CA ALA A 460 -9.69 -12.80 -23.08
C ALA A 460 -8.72 -11.79 -22.46
N LYS A 461 -7.80 -12.28 -21.63
CA LYS A 461 -6.73 -11.50 -21.01
C LYS A 461 -5.93 -10.70 -22.03
N ILE A 462 -5.38 -11.35 -23.05
CA ILE A 462 -4.58 -10.69 -24.11
C ILE A 462 -5.39 -9.59 -24.80
N SER A 463 -6.67 -9.82 -25.04
CA SER A 463 -7.55 -8.86 -25.71
C SER A 463 -7.82 -7.65 -24.82
N PHE A 464 -8.13 -7.86 -23.54
CA PHE A 464 -8.31 -6.75 -22.60
C PHE A 464 -7.01 -5.97 -22.37
N GLU A 465 -5.85 -6.63 -22.24
CA GLU A 465 -4.55 -5.96 -22.13
C GLU A 465 -4.30 -5.03 -23.33
N LYS A 466 -4.61 -5.46 -24.56
CA LYS A 466 -4.53 -4.60 -25.75
C LYS A 466 -5.51 -3.43 -25.69
N ALA A 467 -6.73 -3.64 -25.22
CA ALA A 467 -7.69 -2.55 -25.02
C ALA A 467 -7.13 -1.50 -24.06
N LEU A 468 -6.49 -1.90 -22.97
CA LEU A 468 -5.91 -1.01 -21.97
C LEU A 468 -4.63 -0.31 -22.41
N VAL A 469 -3.88 -0.88 -23.36
CA VAL A 469 -2.78 -0.16 -24.03
C VAL A 469 -3.32 1.02 -24.84
N LEU A 470 -4.50 0.87 -25.46
CA LEU A 470 -5.11 1.90 -26.31
C LEU A 470 -5.94 2.92 -25.51
N ASN A 471 -6.62 2.46 -24.46
CA ASN A 471 -7.40 3.29 -23.56
C ASN A 471 -7.14 2.87 -22.10
N PRO A 472 -6.15 3.50 -21.42
CA PRO A 472 -5.73 3.12 -20.08
C PRO A 472 -6.76 3.34 -18.97
N ASN A 473 -7.80 4.12 -19.23
CA ASN A 473 -8.90 4.39 -18.28
C ASN A 473 -10.23 3.73 -18.70
N LEU A 474 -10.22 2.78 -19.64
CA LEU A 474 -11.43 2.05 -20.04
C LEU A 474 -11.93 1.15 -18.90
N SER A 475 -12.77 1.70 -18.03
CA SER A 475 -13.24 1.07 -16.78
C SER A 475 -13.79 -0.35 -16.99
N SER A 476 -14.59 -0.55 -18.04
CA SER A 476 -15.15 -1.88 -18.36
C SER A 476 -14.09 -2.92 -18.69
N ALA A 477 -13.07 -2.58 -19.48
CA ALA A 477 -11.97 -3.49 -19.78
C ALA A 477 -11.09 -3.77 -18.54
N ILE A 478 -10.89 -2.77 -17.66
CA ILE A 478 -10.14 -2.95 -16.40
C ILE A 478 -10.86 -3.94 -15.49
N GLY A 479 -12.17 -3.73 -15.26
CA GLY A 479 -12.98 -4.63 -14.43
C GLY A 479 -13.01 -6.05 -14.99
N ASN A 480 -13.20 -6.20 -16.31
CA ASN A 480 -13.25 -7.52 -16.93
C ASN A 480 -11.89 -8.24 -16.87
N LEU A 481 -10.78 -7.54 -17.10
CA LEU A 481 -9.44 -8.09 -16.93
C LEU A 481 -9.17 -8.50 -15.48
N ALA A 482 -9.60 -7.68 -14.52
CA ALA A 482 -9.48 -8.00 -13.09
C ALA A 482 -10.22 -9.30 -12.75
N THR A 483 -11.43 -9.49 -13.29
CA THR A 483 -12.21 -10.73 -13.15
C THR A 483 -11.49 -11.92 -13.78
N VAL A 484 -10.89 -11.77 -14.97
CA VAL A 484 -10.10 -12.83 -15.61
C VAL A 484 -8.93 -13.24 -14.71
N TYR A 485 -8.16 -12.28 -14.17
CA TYR A 485 -7.08 -12.60 -13.24
C TYR A 485 -7.57 -13.28 -11.97
N PHE A 486 -8.73 -12.85 -11.44
CA PHE A 486 -9.34 -13.46 -10.27
C PHE A 486 -9.69 -14.93 -10.52
N VAL A 487 -10.42 -15.25 -11.60
CA VAL A 487 -10.81 -16.63 -11.91
C VAL A 487 -9.62 -17.52 -12.30
N SER A 488 -8.54 -16.94 -12.84
CA SER A 488 -7.29 -17.67 -13.07
C SER A 488 -6.40 -17.81 -11.83
N GLY A 489 -6.83 -17.31 -10.66
CA GLY A 489 -6.11 -17.42 -9.40
C GLY A 489 -4.91 -16.48 -9.24
N ASN A 490 -4.78 -15.46 -10.09
CA ASN A 490 -3.73 -14.43 -10.04
C ASN A 490 -4.22 -13.25 -9.19
N LEU A 491 -4.26 -13.46 -7.87
CA LEU A 491 -4.95 -12.57 -6.95
C LEU A 491 -4.28 -11.20 -6.77
N THR A 492 -2.95 -11.11 -6.90
CA THR A 492 -2.21 -9.84 -6.82
C THR A 492 -2.66 -8.87 -7.91
N GLU A 493 -2.60 -9.30 -9.17
CA GLU A 493 -3.00 -8.51 -10.33
C GLU A 493 -4.50 -8.21 -10.31
N ALA A 494 -5.32 -9.19 -9.95
CA ALA A 494 -6.76 -9.02 -9.80
C ALA A 494 -7.07 -7.87 -8.81
N LEU A 495 -6.49 -7.91 -7.61
CA LEU A 495 -6.74 -6.90 -6.59
C LEU A 495 -6.25 -5.50 -7.00
N GLN A 496 -5.10 -5.42 -7.68
CA GLN A 496 -4.59 -4.14 -8.20
C GLN A 496 -5.55 -3.52 -9.23
N LEU A 497 -6.05 -4.33 -10.17
CA LEU A 497 -6.98 -3.87 -11.18
C LEU A 497 -8.37 -3.58 -10.61
N GLN A 498 -8.85 -4.34 -9.61
CA GLN A 498 -10.10 -4.01 -8.93
C GLN A 498 -10.01 -2.67 -8.21
N LYS A 499 -8.92 -2.40 -7.49
CA LYS A 499 -8.68 -1.09 -6.87
C LYS A 499 -8.68 0.04 -7.90
N LYS A 500 -8.11 -0.19 -9.09
CA LYS A 500 -8.16 0.77 -10.20
C LYS A 500 -9.57 0.92 -10.76
N SER A 501 -10.33 -0.17 -10.90
CA SER A 501 -11.72 -0.13 -11.35
C SER A 501 -12.58 0.71 -10.40
N VAL A 502 -12.41 0.52 -9.08
CA VAL A 502 -13.06 1.31 -8.03
C VAL A 502 -12.74 2.80 -8.14
N SER A 503 -11.49 3.16 -8.43
CA SER A 503 -11.10 4.57 -8.56
C SER A 503 -11.67 5.26 -9.81
N LEU A 504 -12.09 4.49 -10.81
CA LEU A 504 -12.69 5.00 -12.05
C LEU A 504 -14.22 4.95 -12.01
N ASN A 505 -14.78 3.96 -11.33
CA ASN A 505 -16.22 3.77 -11.16
C ASN A 505 -16.54 3.40 -9.70
N PRO A 506 -16.58 4.39 -8.79
CA PRO A 506 -16.82 4.15 -7.37
C PRO A 506 -18.26 3.71 -7.06
N THR A 507 -19.18 3.79 -8.03
CA THR A 507 -20.60 3.44 -7.89
C THR A 507 -20.91 2.02 -8.35
N ASN A 508 -19.92 1.29 -8.87
CA ASN A 508 -20.06 -0.13 -9.19
C ASN A 508 -19.68 -0.99 -7.97
N PHE A 509 -20.60 -1.82 -7.48
CA PHE A 509 -20.39 -2.64 -6.28
C PHE A 509 -19.49 -3.87 -6.52
N ILE A 510 -19.36 -4.35 -7.77
CA ILE A 510 -18.69 -5.62 -8.10
C ILE A 510 -17.19 -5.59 -7.77
N PRO A 511 -16.42 -4.56 -8.16
CA PRO A 511 -15.00 -4.47 -7.79
C PRO A 511 -14.76 -4.48 -6.28
N TYR A 512 -15.65 -3.86 -5.49
CA TYR A 512 -15.57 -3.90 -4.04
C TYR A 512 -15.85 -5.31 -3.50
N GLN A 513 -16.87 -5.99 -4.04
CA GLN A 513 -17.25 -7.35 -3.66
C GLN A 513 -16.09 -8.34 -3.91
N ILE A 514 -15.53 -8.32 -5.12
CA ILE A 514 -14.41 -9.20 -5.50
C ILE A 514 -13.17 -8.86 -4.68
N SER A 515 -12.88 -7.58 -4.43
CA SER A 515 -11.75 -7.21 -3.55
C SER A 515 -11.94 -7.77 -2.14
N GLY A 516 -13.15 -7.67 -1.58
CA GLY A 516 -13.49 -8.24 -0.29
C GLY A 516 -13.33 -9.76 -0.25
N TRP A 517 -13.75 -10.45 -1.32
CA TRP A 517 -13.53 -11.89 -1.48
C TRP A 517 -12.03 -12.23 -1.54
N ILE A 518 -11.23 -11.51 -2.35
CA ILE A 518 -9.79 -11.72 -2.43
C ILE A 518 -9.15 -11.55 -1.04
N TYR A 519 -9.49 -10.49 -0.31
CA TYR A 519 -8.99 -10.27 1.04
C TYR A 519 -9.37 -11.40 2.02
N ARG A 520 -10.59 -11.95 1.91
CA ARG A 520 -10.99 -13.13 2.68
C ARG A 520 -10.11 -14.34 2.36
N VAL A 521 -9.91 -14.64 1.07
CA VAL A 521 -9.03 -15.73 0.59
C VAL A 521 -7.59 -15.56 1.07
N LEU A 522 -7.16 -14.33 1.36
CA LEU A 522 -5.84 -14.00 1.87
C LEU A 522 -5.74 -14.01 3.41
N ASP A 523 -6.80 -14.43 4.11
CA ASP A 523 -6.97 -14.38 5.58
C ASP A 523 -6.89 -12.95 6.17
N GLN A 524 -7.16 -11.93 5.35
CA GLN A 524 -7.18 -10.51 5.71
C GLN A 524 -8.63 -10.06 5.99
N PHE A 525 -9.21 -10.59 7.07
CA PHE A 525 -10.65 -10.47 7.35
C PHE A 525 -11.13 -9.04 7.66
N ASP A 526 -10.27 -8.19 8.22
CA ASP A 526 -10.65 -6.81 8.54
C ASP A 526 -10.78 -6.00 7.24
N GLU A 527 -9.79 -6.09 6.36
CA GLU A 527 -9.83 -5.52 5.01
C GLU A 527 -11.00 -6.10 4.20
N ALA A 528 -11.21 -7.42 4.27
CA ALA A 528 -12.33 -8.07 3.60
C ALA A 528 -13.68 -7.43 4.01
N ASN A 529 -13.90 -7.23 5.31
CA ASN A 529 -15.12 -6.60 5.81
C ASN A 529 -15.24 -5.14 5.35
N ASP A 530 -14.17 -4.35 5.40
CA ASP A 530 -14.18 -2.96 4.92
C ASP A 530 -14.60 -2.86 3.45
N TRP A 531 -14.08 -3.75 2.61
CA TRP A 531 -14.42 -3.81 1.19
C TRP A 531 -15.84 -4.31 0.94
N LEU A 532 -16.28 -5.34 1.65
CA LEU A 532 -17.65 -5.87 1.54
C LEU A 532 -18.69 -4.88 2.08
N ASP A 533 -18.38 -4.11 3.12
CA ASP A 533 -19.26 -3.05 3.64
C ASP A 533 -19.44 -1.92 2.62
N ARG A 534 -18.37 -1.53 1.92
CA ARG A 534 -18.48 -0.58 0.80
C ARG A 534 -19.33 -1.13 -0.33
N SER A 535 -19.09 -2.38 -0.74
CA SER A 535 -19.92 -3.07 -1.74
C SER A 535 -21.40 -3.04 -1.34
N TYR A 536 -21.71 -3.42 -0.10
CA TYR A 536 -23.08 -3.44 0.45
C TYR A 536 -23.72 -2.05 0.50
N SER A 537 -22.92 -1.00 0.76
CA SER A 537 -23.40 0.40 0.80
C SER A 537 -23.79 0.93 -0.58
N VAL A 538 -23.16 0.42 -1.64
CA VAL A 538 -23.49 0.74 -3.03
C VAL A 538 -24.71 -0.07 -3.47
N GLN A 539 -24.67 -1.39 -3.32
CA GLN A 539 -25.76 -2.28 -3.66
C GLN A 539 -25.87 -3.45 -2.67
N LYS A 540 -27.09 -3.74 -2.23
CA LYS A 540 -27.40 -4.88 -1.35
C LYS A 540 -27.47 -6.19 -2.15
N ASP A 541 -26.31 -6.65 -2.60
CA ASP A 541 -26.16 -7.87 -3.38
C ASP A 541 -26.10 -9.13 -2.48
N PRO A 542 -26.77 -10.24 -2.85
CA PRO A 542 -26.72 -11.49 -2.09
C PRO A 542 -25.32 -12.06 -1.90
N ILE A 543 -24.47 -12.02 -2.92
CA ILE A 543 -23.11 -12.57 -2.86
C ILE A 543 -22.24 -11.77 -1.89
N THR A 544 -22.45 -10.46 -1.77
CA THR A 544 -21.77 -9.65 -0.74
C THR A 544 -22.12 -10.13 0.66
N ILE A 545 -23.39 -10.46 0.92
CA ILE A 545 -23.84 -11.00 2.20
C ILE A 545 -23.25 -12.40 2.44
N GLU A 546 -23.21 -13.24 1.40
CA GLU A 546 -22.61 -14.58 1.47
C GLU A 546 -21.14 -14.52 1.92
N GLN A 547 -20.34 -13.67 1.27
CA GLN A 547 -18.92 -13.54 1.62
C GLN A 547 -18.73 -13.04 3.06
N LYS A 548 -19.60 -12.14 3.55
CA LYS A 548 -19.60 -11.73 4.97
C LYS A 548 -19.96 -12.87 5.91
N ALA A 549 -20.92 -13.70 5.55
CA ALA A 549 -21.27 -14.89 6.33
C ALA A 549 -20.12 -15.91 6.33
N PHE A 550 -19.43 -16.10 5.19
CA PHE A 550 -18.27 -17.00 5.10
C PHE A 550 -17.13 -16.57 6.03
N ILE A 551 -16.85 -15.26 6.16
CA ILE A 551 -15.88 -14.75 7.15
C ILE A 551 -16.24 -15.22 8.57
N GLU A 552 -17.52 -15.17 8.94
CA GLU A 552 -17.97 -15.62 10.26
C GLU A 552 -17.88 -17.14 10.42
N ILE A 553 -18.13 -17.91 9.36
CA ILE A 553 -17.95 -19.38 9.35
C ILE A 553 -16.46 -19.75 9.53
N GLU A 554 -15.55 -19.06 8.84
CA GLU A 554 -14.10 -19.24 8.97
C GLU A 554 -13.61 -18.90 10.39
N LYS A 555 -14.23 -17.91 11.04
CA LYS A 555 -13.99 -17.58 12.46
C LYS A 555 -14.66 -18.56 13.45
N GLY A 556 -15.51 -19.47 12.98
CA GLY A 556 -16.26 -20.42 13.80
C GLY A 556 -17.55 -19.85 14.43
N ASN A 557 -17.99 -18.66 14.02
CA ASN A 557 -19.16 -17.96 14.54
C ASN A 557 -20.44 -18.33 13.77
N LEU A 558 -20.83 -19.60 13.77
CA LEU A 558 -21.95 -20.11 12.94
C LEU A 558 -23.29 -19.41 13.21
N SER A 559 -23.59 -19.05 14.47
CA SER A 559 -24.82 -18.31 14.80
C SER A 559 -24.83 -16.89 14.20
N GLN A 560 -23.66 -16.25 14.10
CA GLN A 560 -23.53 -14.94 13.47
C GLN A 560 -23.68 -15.08 11.94
N ALA A 561 -23.10 -16.12 11.34
CA ALA A 561 -23.28 -16.42 9.92
C ALA A 561 -24.77 -16.61 9.57
N LEU A 562 -25.50 -17.41 10.35
CA LEU A 562 -26.95 -17.61 10.16
C LEU A 562 -27.76 -16.32 10.27
N SER A 563 -27.34 -15.36 11.11
CA SER A 563 -28.04 -14.08 11.25
C SER A 563 -28.05 -13.23 9.97
N PHE A 564 -27.11 -13.48 9.04
CA PHE A 564 -27.09 -12.79 7.75
C PHE A 564 -28.21 -13.23 6.81
N ILE A 565 -28.79 -14.42 7.02
CA ILE A 565 -29.87 -14.94 6.16
C ILE A 565 -31.07 -13.99 6.13
N ASP A 566 -31.48 -13.47 7.28
CA ASP A 566 -32.62 -12.55 7.36
C ASP A 566 -32.38 -11.29 6.52
N SER A 567 -31.13 -10.82 6.45
CA SER A 567 -30.75 -9.61 5.71
C SER A 567 -30.94 -9.72 4.20
N LEU A 568 -30.94 -10.94 3.64
CA LEU A 568 -31.19 -11.20 2.22
C LEU A 568 -32.63 -10.87 1.81
N PHE A 569 -33.57 -10.97 2.75
CA PHE A 569 -35.00 -10.82 2.48
C PHE A 569 -35.56 -9.45 2.90
N VAL A 570 -34.82 -8.69 3.74
CA VAL A 570 -35.31 -7.39 4.25
C VAL A 570 -35.47 -6.37 3.13
N GLY A 571 -36.70 -5.85 2.98
CA GLY A 571 -37.01 -4.74 2.08
C GLY A 571 -37.10 -5.12 0.60
N LYS A 572 -37.01 -6.42 0.25
CA LYS A 572 -37.20 -6.90 -1.12
C LYS A 572 -38.68 -7.16 -1.39
N LYS A 573 -39.17 -6.64 -2.52
CA LYS A 573 -40.55 -6.85 -2.99
C LYS A 573 -40.70 -8.22 -3.66
N ASP A 574 -39.68 -8.64 -4.41
CA ASP A 574 -39.62 -9.93 -5.09
C ASP A 574 -38.29 -10.62 -4.73
N THR A 575 -38.38 -11.78 -4.09
CA THR A 575 -37.23 -12.63 -3.76
C THR A 575 -36.85 -13.47 -4.98
N THR A 576 -35.57 -13.48 -5.36
CA THR A 576 -35.06 -14.20 -6.53
C THR A 576 -34.68 -15.64 -6.20
N ALA A 577 -34.35 -16.46 -7.21
CA ALA A 577 -33.76 -17.78 -6.99
C ALA A 577 -32.39 -17.65 -6.29
N LEU A 578 -31.58 -16.68 -6.73
CA LEU A 578 -30.28 -16.37 -6.14
C LEU A 578 -30.38 -16.05 -4.64
N ASP A 579 -31.35 -15.24 -4.22
CA ASP A 579 -31.56 -14.92 -2.79
C ASP A 579 -31.74 -16.18 -1.93
N PHE A 580 -32.56 -17.12 -2.43
CA PHE A 580 -32.80 -18.40 -1.75
C PHE A 580 -31.59 -19.33 -1.83
N SER A 581 -30.89 -19.37 -2.96
CA SER A 581 -29.68 -20.17 -3.16
C SER A 581 -28.58 -19.74 -2.19
N THR A 582 -28.31 -18.43 -2.12
CA THR A 582 -27.34 -17.84 -1.18
C THR A 582 -27.73 -18.09 0.28
N ALA A 583 -29.00 -17.86 0.65
CA ALA A 583 -29.48 -18.15 2.01
C ALA A 583 -29.29 -19.62 2.39
N GLY A 584 -29.62 -20.53 1.46
CA GLY A 584 -29.43 -21.97 1.62
C GLY A 584 -27.97 -22.38 1.72
N THR A 585 -27.08 -21.72 0.99
CA THR A 585 -25.63 -21.92 1.04
C THR A 585 -25.06 -21.50 2.39
N ILE A 586 -25.43 -20.32 2.90
CA ILE A 586 -25.03 -19.87 4.25
C ILE A 586 -25.49 -20.87 5.32
N ALA A 587 -26.74 -21.33 5.25
CA ALA A 587 -27.27 -22.34 6.17
C ALA A 587 -26.51 -23.67 6.07
N PHE A 588 -26.19 -24.12 4.86
CA PHE A 588 -25.45 -25.35 4.61
C PHE A 588 -24.06 -25.35 5.25
N PHE A 589 -23.27 -24.30 4.98
CA PHE A 589 -21.93 -24.14 5.57
C PHE A 589 -21.98 -23.84 7.07
N SER A 590 -23.13 -23.40 7.60
CA SER A 590 -23.38 -23.27 9.04
C SER A 590 -23.91 -24.56 9.70
N GLU A 591 -23.95 -25.67 8.95
CA GLU A 591 -24.46 -26.99 9.37
C GLU A 591 -25.95 -27.04 9.78
N ASP A 592 -26.77 -26.07 9.35
CA ASP A 592 -28.24 -26.11 9.51
C ASP A 592 -28.89 -26.76 8.28
N TRP A 593 -28.91 -28.10 8.27
CA TRP A 593 -29.39 -28.88 7.12
C TRP A 593 -30.86 -28.68 6.79
N ASP A 594 -31.70 -28.44 7.81
CA ASP A 594 -33.13 -28.27 7.62
C ASP A 594 -33.43 -26.93 6.95
N ALA A 595 -32.81 -25.85 7.45
CA ALA A 595 -32.92 -24.53 6.82
C ALA A 595 -32.30 -24.52 5.42
N ALA A 596 -31.11 -25.11 5.26
CA ALA A 596 -30.45 -25.21 3.96
C ALA A 596 -31.34 -25.89 2.92
N LYS A 597 -31.91 -27.05 3.27
CA LYS A 597 -32.82 -27.78 2.39
C LYS A 597 -34.05 -26.95 2.02
N GLU A 598 -34.70 -26.32 2.99
CA GLU A 598 -35.90 -25.52 2.74
C GLU A 598 -35.62 -24.38 1.75
N LEU A 599 -34.53 -23.65 1.98
CA LEU A 599 -34.14 -22.50 1.16
C LEU A 599 -33.70 -22.92 -0.25
N LEU A 600 -32.86 -23.96 -0.36
CA LEU A 600 -32.41 -24.46 -1.66
C LEU A 600 -33.57 -25.06 -2.48
N VAL A 601 -34.55 -25.71 -1.84
CA VAL A 601 -35.76 -26.14 -2.56
C VAL A 601 -36.53 -24.95 -3.12
N LYS A 602 -36.72 -23.87 -2.34
CA LYS A 602 -37.37 -22.63 -2.84
C LYS A 602 -36.61 -21.99 -4.01
N SER A 603 -35.28 -22.08 -4.01
CA SER A 603 -34.45 -21.70 -5.17
C SER A 603 -34.84 -22.51 -6.40
N THR A 604 -34.83 -23.85 -6.30
CA THR A 604 -35.19 -24.74 -7.42
C THR A 604 -36.65 -24.64 -7.87
N GLU A 605 -37.57 -24.18 -7.02
CA GLU A 605 -38.95 -23.89 -7.42
C GLU A 605 -39.05 -22.69 -8.38
N LYS A 606 -38.12 -21.74 -8.28
CA LYS A 606 -38.04 -20.57 -9.17
C LYS A 606 -37.26 -20.86 -10.45
N THR A 607 -36.21 -21.67 -10.36
CA THR A 607 -35.38 -22.13 -11.49
C THR A 607 -35.28 -23.65 -11.46
N PRO A 608 -36.27 -24.37 -12.03
CA PRO A 608 -36.33 -25.84 -11.96
C PRO A 608 -35.26 -26.55 -12.77
N GLU A 609 -34.75 -25.89 -13.82
CA GLU A 609 -33.65 -26.39 -14.64
C GLU A 609 -32.33 -26.06 -13.94
N PHE A 610 -31.50 -27.08 -13.69
CA PHE A 610 -30.23 -26.89 -12.95
C PHE A 610 -29.26 -26.01 -13.71
N GLU A 611 -29.31 -26.04 -15.04
CA GLU A 611 -28.55 -25.19 -15.95
C GLU A 611 -28.87 -23.70 -15.76
N GLN A 612 -30.03 -23.37 -15.17
CA GLN A 612 -30.44 -21.99 -14.87
C GLN A 612 -30.11 -21.55 -13.44
N ASP A 613 -29.53 -22.43 -12.60
CA ASP A 613 -28.96 -22.02 -11.31
C ASP A 613 -27.63 -21.31 -11.57
N GLU A 614 -27.60 -20.00 -11.35
CA GLU A 614 -26.51 -19.08 -11.68
C GLU A 614 -25.13 -19.55 -11.18
N TYR A 615 -25.08 -20.14 -9.99
CA TYR A 615 -23.85 -20.67 -9.39
C TYR A 615 -23.87 -22.20 -9.23
N PHE A 616 -24.89 -22.86 -9.81
CA PHE A 616 -25.09 -24.32 -9.77
C PHE A 616 -25.00 -24.95 -8.37
N THR A 617 -25.27 -24.15 -7.34
CA THR A 617 -25.00 -24.53 -5.96
C THR A 617 -26.13 -25.41 -5.41
N SER A 618 -27.38 -25.12 -5.76
CA SER A 618 -28.55 -25.87 -5.29
C SER A 618 -28.49 -27.37 -5.60
N PRO A 619 -28.22 -27.82 -6.85
CA PRO A 619 -28.19 -29.26 -7.15
C PRO A 619 -27.10 -30.01 -6.37
N ILE A 620 -25.93 -29.40 -6.16
CA ILE A 620 -24.83 -30.02 -5.41
C ILE A 620 -25.21 -30.18 -3.94
N LEU A 621 -25.59 -29.07 -3.29
CA LEU A 621 -25.88 -29.08 -1.85
C LEU A 621 -27.11 -29.92 -1.51
N LEU A 622 -28.17 -29.86 -2.34
CA LEU A 622 -29.35 -30.72 -2.15
C LEU A 622 -29.02 -32.21 -2.29
N SER A 623 -28.13 -32.58 -3.22
CA SER A 623 -27.74 -33.98 -3.38
C SER A 623 -27.03 -34.53 -2.14
N PHE A 624 -26.18 -33.74 -1.49
CA PHE A 624 -25.56 -34.08 -0.21
C PHE A 624 -26.58 -34.20 0.92
N ILE A 625 -27.51 -33.24 1.03
CA ILE A 625 -28.56 -33.27 2.06
C ILE A 625 -29.42 -34.53 1.91
N TYR A 626 -29.92 -34.83 0.70
CA TYR A 626 -30.71 -36.03 0.46
C TYR A 626 -29.95 -37.32 0.77
N GLN A 627 -28.65 -37.35 0.51
CA GLN A 627 -27.79 -38.49 0.85
C GLN A 627 -27.73 -38.69 2.37
N ASN A 628 -27.56 -37.62 3.15
CA ASN A 628 -27.54 -37.65 4.62
C ASN A 628 -28.88 -38.03 5.24
N GLU A 629 -29.99 -37.60 4.62
CA GLU A 629 -31.35 -37.99 5.01
C GLU A 629 -31.70 -39.43 4.61
N LYS A 630 -30.77 -40.15 3.97
CA LYS A 630 -30.96 -41.51 3.43
C LYS A 630 -32.03 -41.59 2.34
N ASN A 631 -32.33 -40.46 1.70
CA ASN A 631 -33.16 -40.42 0.50
C ASN A 631 -32.32 -40.72 -0.76
N TYR A 632 -31.76 -41.92 -0.80
CA TYR A 632 -30.75 -42.31 -1.78
C TYR A 632 -31.22 -42.24 -3.24
N GLN A 633 -32.52 -42.49 -3.49
CA GLN A 633 -33.08 -42.39 -4.84
C GLN A 633 -33.06 -40.95 -5.34
N LYS A 634 -33.52 -40.01 -4.51
CA LYS A 634 -33.54 -38.58 -4.86
C LYS A 634 -32.12 -38.03 -4.96
N ALA A 635 -31.27 -38.34 -3.99
CA ALA A 635 -29.85 -37.97 -4.01
C ALA A 635 -29.18 -38.42 -5.32
N LYS A 636 -29.35 -39.71 -5.67
CA LYS A 636 -28.82 -40.30 -6.90
C LYS A 636 -29.29 -39.59 -8.16
N SER A 637 -30.61 -39.39 -8.32
CA SER A 637 -31.12 -38.70 -9.49
C SER A 637 -30.58 -37.27 -9.62
N THR A 638 -30.41 -36.57 -8.50
CA THR A 638 -29.91 -35.19 -8.48
C THR A 638 -28.44 -35.13 -8.88
N TRP A 639 -27.55 -35.93 -8.26
CA TRP A 639 -26.13 -35.87 -8.62
C TRP A 639 -25.82 -36.48 -9.99
N GLU A 640 -26.56 -37.48 -10.47
CA GLU A 640 -26.38 -38.01 -11.84
C GLU A 640 -26.71 -36.96 -12.91
N GLN A 641 -27.78 -36.20 -12.70
CA GLN A 641 -28.13 -35.08 -13.57
C GLN A 641 -27.07 -33.98 -13.50
N ALA A 642 -26.64 -33.62 -12.29
CA ALA A 642 -25.67 -32.55 -12.08
C ALA A 642 -24.30 -32.87 -12.70
N ILE A 643 -23.80 -34.11 -12.53
CA ILE A 643 -22.53 -34.56 -13.13
C ILE A 643 -22.62 -34.47 -14.66
N ARG A 644 -23.70 -34.97 -15.27
CA ARG A 644 -23.87 -34.91 -16.73
C ARG A 644 -23.80 -33.47 -17.26
N ILE A 645 -24.44 -32.53 -16.56
CA ILE A 645 -24.43 -31.11 -16.95
C ILE A 645 -23.00 -30.56 -16.87
N ARG A 646 -22.30 -30.82 -15.77
CA ARG A 646 -20.93 -30.31 -15.57
C ARG A 646 -19.90 -30.96 -16.47
N GLU A 647 -19.99 -32.27 -16.73
CA GLU A 647 -19.12 -32.97 -17.68
C GLU A 647 -19.27 -32.41 -19.10
N ASN A 648 -20.50 -32.13 -19.55
CA ASN A 648 -20.73 -31.49 -20.84
C ASN A 648 -20.14 -30.06 -20.88
N ALA A 649 -20.24 -29.30 -19.79
CA ALA A 649 -19.71 -27.95 -19.71
C ALA A 649 -18.17 -27.90 -19.75
N VAL A 650 -17.49 -28.94 -19.25
CA VAL A 650 -16.01 -29.01 -19.28
C VAL A 650 -15.47 -29.06 -20.71
N ASP A 651 -16.20 -29.64 -21.66
CA ASP A 651 -15.77 -29.69 -23.07
C ASP A 651 -15.70 -28.29 -23.71
N GLU A 652 -16.52 -27.35 -23.22
CA GLU A 652 -16.60 -25.98 -23.74
C GLU A 652 -15.80 -24.98 -22.89
N PHE A 653 -15.86 -25.11 -21.56
CA PHE A 653 -15.32 -24.15 -20.60
C PHE A 653 -14.24 -24.75 -19.69
N GLY A 654 -13.42 -25.66 -20.22
CA GLY A 654 -12.42 -26.43 -19.44
C GLY A 654 -11.31 -25.62 -18.75
N ASP A 655 -11.31 -24.29 -18.84
CA ASP A 655 -10.43 -23.42 -18.04
C ASP A 655 -11.09 -22.87 -16.78
N ASP A 656 -12.38 -23.08 -16.56
CA ASP A 656 -13.08 -22.67 -15.34
C ASP A 656 -12.88 -23.69 -14.21
N PHE A 657 -12.21 -23.28 -13.14
CA PHE A 657 -11.98 -24.14 -11.98
C PHE A 657 -13.28 -24.56 -11.25
N ASN A 658 -14.36 -23.77 -11.35
CA ASN A 658 -15.62 -24.06 -10.67
C ASN A 658 -16.24 -25.37 -11.18
N LEU A 659 -16.12 -25.64 -12.48
CA LEU A 659 -16.62 -26.90 -13.06
C LEU A 659 -15.94 -28.12 -12.44
N TYR A 660 -14.62 -28.04 -12.24
CA TYR A 660 -13.86 -29.11 -11.61
C TYR A 660 -14.13 -29.20 -10.10
N LEU A 661 -14.32 -28.07 -9.41
CA LEU A 661 -14.71 -28.07 -8.00
C LEU A 661 -16.10 -28.69 -7.80
N ASP A 662 -17.06 -28.39 -8.68
CA ASP A 662 -18.39 -28.98 -8.67
C ASP A 662 -18.37 -30.48 -8.91
N LEU A 663 -17.61 -30.94 -9.91
CA LEU A 663 -17.42 -32.37 -10.18
C LEU A 663 -16.71 -33.06 -9.00
N ALA A 664 -15.74 -32.40 -8.35
CA ALA A 664 -15.09 -32.92 -7.16
C ALA A 664 -16.08 -33.13 -6.01
N GLN A 665 -16.98 -32.17 -5.78
CA GLN A 665 -18.04 -32.27 -4.77
C GLN A 665 -19.05 -33.38 -5.11
N LEU A 666 -19.51 -33.45 -6.35
CA LEU A 666 -20.49 -34.46 -6.78
C LEU A 666 -19.93 -35.88 -6.71
N GLU A 667 -18.69 -36.10 -7.13
CA GLU A 667 -18.02 -37.41 -7.00
C GLU A 667 -17.73 -37.77 -5.54
N ALA A 668 -17.51 -36.79 -4.65
CA ALA A 668 -17.44 -37.04 -3.21
C ALA A 668 -18.78 -37.51 -2.65
N ILE A 669 -19.89 -36.85 -3.03
CA ILE A 669 -21.26 -37.24 -2.63
C ILE A 669 -21.60 -38.65 -3.13
N ARG A 670 -21.16 -38.98 -4.35
CA ARG A 670 -21.29 -40.32 -4.95
C ARG A 670 -20.47 -41.40 -4.24
N GLY A 671 -19.46 -41.00 -3.46
CA GLY A 671 -18.53 -41.91 -2.75
C GLY A 671 -17.34 -42.36 -3.60
N ASN A 672 -17.07 -41.72 -4.74
CA ASN A 672 -15.95 -42.04 -5.60
C ASN A 672 -14.73 -41.18 -5.24
N GLN A 673 -14.02 -41.62 -4.19
CA GLN A 673 -12.92 -40.84 -3.63
C GLN A 673 -11.78 -40.57 -4.62
N SER A 674 -11.47 -41.49 -5.52
CA SER A 674 -10.37 -41.29 -6.46
C SER A 674 -10.66 -40.12 -7.41
N GLN A 675 -11.81 -40.19 -8.10
CA GLN A 675 -12.18 -39.21 -9.12
C GLN A 675 -12.47 -37.83 -8.52
N SER A 676 -13.11 -37.78 -7.34
CA SER A 676 -13.31 -36.53 -6.60
C SER A 676 -12.00 -35.78 -6.35
N LEU A 677 -10.97 -36.49 -5.90
CA LEU A 677 -9.67 -35.89 -5.60
C LEU A 677 -8.87 -35.56 -6.87
N ASP A 678 -9.06 -36.29 -7.96
CA ASP A 678 -8.45 -35.95 -9.25
C ASP A 678 -9.05 -34.65 -9.80
N TYR A 679 -10.37 -34.47 -9.70
CA TYR A 679 -11.01 -33.19 -10.04
C TYR A 679 -10.62 -32.05 -9.10
N LEU A 680 -10.44 -32.31 -7.80
CA LEU A 680 -9.99 -31.27 -6.87
C LEU A 680 -8.57 -30.78 -7.21
N MET A 681 -7.68 -31.68 -7.66
CA MET A 681 -6.36 -31.31 -8.14
C MET A 681 -6.43 -30.49 -9.44
N LEU A 682 -7.34 -30.84 -10.35
CA LEU A 682 -7.58 -30.06 -11.57
C LEU A 682 -8.13 -28.66 -11.25
N ALA A 683 -9.06 -28.53 -10.30
CA ALA A 683 -9.58 -27.23 -9.87
C ALA A 683 -8.45 -26.32 -9.35
N GLU A 684 -7.53 -26.86 -8.54
CA GLU A 684 -6.35 -26.13 -8.09
C GLU A 684 -5.45 -25.67 -9.24
N GLU A 685 -5.18 -26.57 -10.20
CA GLU A 685 -4.39 -26.26 -11.40
C GLU A 685 -5.03 -25.15 -12.24
N LYS A 686 -6.37 -25.13 -12.32
CA LYS A 686 -7.15 -24.18 -13.13
C LYS A 686 -7.40 -22.82 -12.46
N GLY A 687 -7.06 -22.66 -11.18
CA GLY A 687 -7.12 -21.35 -10.53
C GLY A 687 -7.79 -21.31 -9.16
N LEU A 688 -8.25 -22.45 -8.61
CA LEU A 688 -8.83 -22.46 -7.27
C LEU A 688 -7.78 -22.00 -6.23
N ARG A 689 -8.07 -20.90 -5.54
CA ARG A 689 -7.26 -20.35 -4.43
C ARG A 689 -8.02 -20.23 -3.12
N ASP A 690 -9.33 -20.47 -3.13
CA ASP A 690 -10.19 -20.37 -1.97
C ASP A 690 -10.32 -21.75 -1.30
N ASP A 691 -9.59 -21.97 -0.20
CA ASP A 691 -9.62 -23.23 0.54
C ASP A 691 -10.86 -23.38 1.43
N PHE A 692 -11.69 -22.34 1.58
CA PHE A 692 -12.99 -22.40 2.26
C PHE A 692 -13.85 -23.56 1.74
N TYR A 693 -13.95 -23.69 0.41
CA TYR A 693 -14.73 -24.73 -0.25
C TYR A 693 -14.19 -26.15 -0.04
N ILE A 694 -13.02 -26.30 0.59
CA ILE A 694 -12.42 -27.59 0.95
C ILE A 694 -12.49 -27.79 2.48
N LEU A 695 -11.97 -26.84 3.25
CA LEU A 695 -11.81 -26.94 4.71
C LEU A 695 -13.15 -26.84 5.45
N ASN A 696 -14.01 -25.91 5.03
CA ASN A 696 -15.28 -25.62 5.66
C ASN A 696 -16.45 -26.36 5.00
N ASN A 697 -16.19 -27.10 3.91
CA ASN A 697 -17.22 -27.82 3.18
C ASN A 697 -17.48 -29.22 3.78
N PRO A 698 -18.70 -29.46 4.31
CA PRO A 698 -19.12 -30.75 4.85
C PRO A 698 -18.94 -31.94 3.90
N ILE A 699 -19.01 -31.71 2.59
CA ILE A 699 -18.84 -32.73 1.54
C ILE A 699 -17.45 -33.37 1.59
N PHE A 700 -16.40 -32.57 1.85
CA PHE A 700 -15.01 -33.04 1.87
C PHE A 700 -14.53 -33.47 3.26
N LYS A 701 -15.38 -33.47 4.30
CA LYS A 701 -15.01 -33.78 5.70
C LYS A 701 -14.21 -35.08 5.87
N ASN A 702 -14.55 -36.13 5.11
CA ASN A 702 -13.87 -37.42 5.17
C ASN A 702 -12.58 -37.49 4.32
N TYR A 703 -12.29 -36.45 3.54
CA TYR A 703 -11.23 -36.38 2.54
C TYR A 703 -10.06 -35.52 3.02
N LEU A 704 -10.25 -34.69 4.05
CA LEU A 704 -9.24 -33.73 4.58
C LEU A 704 -7.90 -34.35 4.99
N LYS A 705 -7.87 -35.65 5.33
CA LYS A 705 -6.64 -36.36 5.72
C LYS A 705 -5.94 -37.07 4.55
N ASP A 706 -6.55 -37.06 3.36
CA ASP A 706 -5.96 -37.67 2.17
C ASP A 706 -4.72 -36.85 1.73
N PRO A 707 -3.59 -37.51 1.41
CA PRO A 707 -2.40 -36.81 0.95
C PRO A 707 -2.62 -35.90 -0.27
N ARG A 708 -3.56 -36.23 -1.18
CA ARG A 708 -3.89 -35.39 -2.34
C ARG A 708 -4.58 -34.10 -1.91
N THR A 709 -5.54 -34.18 -1.00
CA THR A 709 -6.21 -32.98 -0.43
C THR A 709 -5.21 -32.10 0.31
N LEU A 710 -4.35 -32.69 1.14
CA LEU A 710 -3.28 -31.94 1.82
C LEU A 710 -2.32 -31.28 0.82
N SER A 711 -2.02 -31.94 -0.30
CA SER A 711 -1.20 -31.34 -1.37
C SER A 711 -1.88 -30.11 -1.99
N VAL A 712 -3.18 -30.18 -2.28
CA VAL A 712 -3.95 -29.04 -2.81
C VAL A 712 -3.94 -27.87 -1.83
N LEU A 713 -4.28 -28.12 -0.56
CA LEU A 713 -4.29 -27.10 0.49
C LEU A 713 -2.91 -26.46 0.69
N ASN A 714 -1.84 -27.26 0.66
CA ASN A 714 -0.48 -26.74 0.77
C ASN A 714 -0.09 -25.82 -0.38
N LYS A 715 -0.54 -26.12 -1.61
CA LYS A 715 -0.30 -25.25 -2.78
C LYS A 715 -1.08 -23.94 -2.66
N ILE A 716 -2.37 -24.02 -2.30
CA ILE A 716 -3.21 -22.83 -2.05
C ILE A 716 -2.55 -21.93 -0.99
N ASN A 717 -2.19 -22.49 0.17
CA ASN A 717 -1.54 -21.73 1.24
C ASN A 717 -0.19 -21.13 0.81
N LYS A 718 0.57 -21.84 -0.02
CA LYS A 718 1.84 -21.31 -0.55
C LYS A 718 1.59 -20.09 -1.45
N GLU A 719 0.62 -20.13 -2.34
CA GLU A 719 0.26 -18.98 -3.18
C GLU A 719 -0.34 -17.85 -2.33
N ARG A 720 -1.16 -18.13 -1.31
CA ARG A 720 -1.64 -17.12 -0.34
C ARG A 720 -0.48 -16.36 0.30
N ILE A 721 0.50 -17.07 0.86
CA ILE A 721 1.67 -16.47 1.51
C ILE A 721 2.46 -15.60 0.52
N LYS A 722 2.64 -16.09 -0.71
CA LYS A 722 3.33 -15.34 -1.77
C LYS A 722 2.59 -14.06 -2.14
N THR A 723 1.29 -14.12 -2.36
CA THR A 723 0.44 -12.94 -2.66
C THR A 723 0.50 -11.91 -1.54
N ASN A 724 0.40 -12.33 -0.27
CA ASN A 724 0.51 -11.41 0.87
C ASN A 724 1.87 -10.69 0.90
N GLN A 725 2.97 -11.41 0.63
CA GLN A 725 4.32 -10.80 0.55
C GLN A 725 4.44 -9.80 -0.61
N GLU A 726 3.86 -10.11 -1.77
CA GLU A 726 3.85 -9.21 -2.92
C GLU A 726 3.07 -7.92 -2.61
N LEU A 727 1.90 -8.03 -1.99
CA LEU A 727 1.08 -6.88 -1.59
C LEU A 727 1.81 -5.99 -0.56
N GLU A 728 2.40 -6.57 0.48
CA GLU A 728 3.21 -5.82 1.46
C GLU A 728 4.38 -5.09 0.80
N SER A 729 5.06 -5.74 -0.16
CA SER A 729 6.18 -5.13 -0.87
C SER A 729 5.76 -3.95 -1.76
N ASN A 730 4.59 -4.05 -2.40
CA ASN A 730 4.03 -3.00 -3.24
C ASN A 730 3.57 -1.79 -2.39
N ASP A 731 2.99 -2.02 -1.22
CA ASP A 731 2.60 -0.95 -0.31
C ASP A 731 3.83 -0.23 0.29
N LEU A 732 4.91 -0.97 0.58
CA LEU A 732 6.20 -0.39 0.97
C LEU A 732 6.87 0.42 -0.15
N GLN A 733 6.63 0.08 -1.42
CA GLN A 733 7.11 0.87 -2.55
C GLN A 733 6.25 2.12 -2.79
N ARG A 734 4.93 2.03 -2.59
CA ARG A 734 4.01 3.17 -2.73
C ARG A 734 4.13 4.20 -1.60
N SER A 735 4.65 3.80 -0.43
CA SER A 735 4.88 4.68 0.73
C SER A 735 6.26 5.34 0.77
N ARG A 736 7.14 5.01 -0.18
CA ARG A 736 8.47 5.61 -0.37
C ARG A 736 8.47 6.58 -1.53
#